data_AF-A0A8H5GCY7-F1
#
_entry.id   AF-A0A8H5GCY7-F1
#
_cell.length_a   1.000
_cell.length_b   1.000
_cell.length_c   1.000
_cell.angle_alpha   90.00
_cell.angle_beta   90.00
_cell.angle_gamma   90.00
#
_symmetry.space_group_name_H-M   'P 1'
#
loop_
_entity.id
_entity.type
_entity.pdbx_description
1 polymer ?
#
loop_
_entity_poly.entity_id
_entity_poly.type
_entity_poly.pdbx_seq_one_letter_code
_entity_poly.pdbx_strand_id
1 'polypeptide(L)'
;MSSKPIREYDAKLLLTYWLTRAPLIDSSLSLGPSATPAYPRAAQLLFDEDTRSLTPADALPRWLSEPGVKLVAKPDQLIKRRGKAGLLTLNKTKEEAYAWISERAGKIQKLCPRPEEYPFKSPYHLTIFYLSASSVWHFPESSRRLSDVESVSGPLTSFILEPFLPHPSNTEYYICINSGREGDSILFTHEGGVDVGDVDAKALKLDIPVPTAKTPNTFPGKKAVKDTLLVNVDTEEKKDALVDFIVRLYSVYVDLHFAYLEINPLICFGSKDSKSGNVEIHYLDMAAKLDQTAESITGQKWAIARDLSVYEADATKTAVSVGKGGKINADRGPPMVFPAPFGRALTKEEAYIQKLDASTGASLKLTVLNAEGRVWTMVAGGGASVVYSDAIAAAGFAHELANYGEYSGAPTEGQTYEYAKTIIDLITRGKPHPEGKVLIIGGGIANFTNVAATFKGIIRALKEYKQQLINSGVKIYVRRGGPNYQEGLKAMRLLGESLGVPIKVYGPETHITEIVPLALGVAGKSGLPKSIPATSANTPPESAANVEVDQTAAVGAIHPSGERTQPGDQIVHFDADKPHSRPSYRPFDASTRSFVYGLQPRAIQGMLDFDYSCGRSAPSVAAMIYPFGGHHIQKFYWGTKETLLPVYTSVGDAVAKHPDVDVVVNFASSRSVLGSTMEILKDYSDKIKSIAIIAEGVPERHAREILWEAEQRGVLIIGPATVGGIKPGCFRIGNSGGMMDNIISSKLYRAGSVGYVSKSGGMSNELNNILSFTTNGTYEGIAIGGDRYPGSTFIDHLLRYEADPECKMLVLLGEVGGVEEYRVIEAVKTGKIKKPIVAWAIGTCAKMFTTEVQFGHAGSMANSDMETADAKNRAMKEAGFIVPDTFEELPTALRETYEKLVREGAIKPQPEREPPVIPMDYKWAQELGLIRKPAAFISTISDERGQELMYAGMRISEVFKEEIGLGGVVSLLWFKRRLPQWAAKFVEMVLMLTADHGPAVSGAMNTIVATRAGKDLISSLASGLLTIGSRFGGALDEAAAMFSQARDTGLTPEISGIGHKIKSVNNPDLRVELVKEYVRKNFPSHSLLDYALAVEKVTTAKKDTLILNVDGCIAVCFVDLLRDSGAFTPEEADEYIKIGTLNGLFVLGRSIGFIGHHLDQKRLRAPLYRHPADDIFINMADVSQPRVLGRMA
;
A
#
# COMPACT_ATOMS: atom_id res chain seq x y z
N MET A 1 5.69 6.74 8.02
CA MET A 1 7.07 6.82 7.46
C MET A 1 7.60 8.21 7.73
N SER A 2 8.88 8.42 8.05
CA SER A 2 9.36 9.74 8.56
C SER A 2 10.84 9.99 8.24
N SER A 3 11.32 11.21 8.53
CA SER A 3 12.75 11.50 8.67
C SER A 3 13.42 10.54 9.65
N LYS A 4 14.39 9.73 9.17
CA LYS A 4 15.10 8.74 9.98
C LYS A 4 16.58 9.06 10.13
N PRO A 5 17.14 8.88 11.34
CA PRO A 5 18.57 9.04 11.55
C PRO A 5 19.36 7.99 10.77
N ILE A 6 20.53 8.39 10.30
CA ILE A 6 21.52 7.50 9.68
C ILE A 6 22.80 7.51 10.52
N ARG A 7 23.63 6.48 10.35
CA ARG A 7 24.94 6.41 10.99
C ARG A 7 25.86 7.52 10.50
N GLU A 8 26.81 7.92 11.35
CA GLU A 8 27.80 8.91 10.97
C GLU A 8 28.64 8.45 9.78
N TYR A 9 28.99 7.16 9.75
CA TYR A 9 29.69 6.55 8.63
C TYR A 9 28.95 6.75 7.29
N ASP A 10 27.65 6.43 7.25
CA ASP A 10 26.85 6.57 6.04
C ASP A 10 26.68 8.04 5.64
N ALA A 11 26.52 8.95 6.62
CA ALA A 11 26.43 10.39 6.37
C ALA A 11 27.73 10.95 5.74
N LYS A 12 28.90 10.51 6.23
CA LYS A 12 30.21 10.90 5.68
C LYS A 12 30.41 10.39 4.27
N LEU A 13 30.02 9.15 3.97
CA LEU A 13 30.09 8.61 2.61
C LEU A 13 29.22 9.40 1.64
N LEU A 14 27.95 9.66 2.00
CA LEU A 14 27.03 10.45 1.19
C LEU A 14 27.61 11.84 0.89
N LEU A 15 28.02 12.56 1.93
CA LEU A 15 28.53 13.91 1.77
C LEU A 15 29.80 13.91 0.91
N THR A 16 30.77 13.05 1.20
CA THR A 16 32.05 13.03 0.47
C THR A 16 31.86 12.73 -1.01
N TYR A 17 31.03 11.74 -1.35
CA TYR A 17 30.79 11.38 -2.74
C TYR A 17 30.06 12.48 -3.51
N TRP A 18 29.00 13.04 -2.92
CA TRP A 18 28.11 13.95 -3.61
C TRP A 18 28.56 15.42 -3.55
N LEU A 19 29.36 15.85 -2.57
CA LEU A 19 29.83 17.26 -2.50
C LEU A 19 30.69 17.66 -3.70
N THR A 20 31.48 16.73 -4.24
CA THR A 20 32.31 16.93 -5.45
C THR A 20 31.52 16.79 -6.75
N ARG A 21 30.31 16.23 -6.67
CA ARG A 21 29.41 15.94 -7.80
C ARG A 21 28.13 16.77 -7.74
N ALA A 22 28.03 17.67 -6.77
CA ALA A 22 26.86 18.50 -6.56
C ALA A 22 26.64 19.35 -7.81
N PRO A 23 25.38 19.49 -8.28
CA PRO A 23 25.08 20.35 -9.41
C PRO A 23 25.55 21.77 -9.09
N LEU A 24 26.24 22.40 -10.04
CA LEU A 24 26.69 23.79 -9.89
C LEU A 24 25.46 24.70 -9.94
N ILE A 25 25.16 25.33 -8.80
CA ILE A 25 24.01 26.23 -8.66
C ILE A 25 24.24 27.57 -9.38
N ASP A 26 25.50 27.99 -9.51
CA ASP A 26 25.91 29.20 -10.22
C ASP A 26 27.19 28.89 -11.02
N SER A 27 27.17 29.14 -12.33
CA SER A 27 28.34 28.98 -13.21
C SER A 27 29.52 29.90 -12.85
N SER A 28 29.29 30.95 -12.05
CA SER A 28 30.33 31.82 -11.48
C SER A 28 31.06 31.21 -10.27
N LEU A 29 30.59 30.07 -9.76
CA LEU A 29 31.30 29.26 -8.77
C LEU A 29 32.26 28.31 -9.50
N SER A 30 33.50 28.75 -9.73
CA SER A 30 34.56 27.85 -10.19
C SER A 30 34.94 26.88 -9.08
N LEU A 31 34.98 25.58 -9.38
CA LEU A 31 35.56 24.56 -8.50
C LEU A 31 37.04 24.90 -8.21
N GLY A 32 37.31 25.49 -7.05
CA GLY A 32 38.68 25.58 -6.54
C GLY A 32 39.14 24.19 -6.09
N PRO A 33 40.38 23.75 -6.41
CA PRO A 33 40.91 22.46 -5.95
C PRO A 33 40.91 22.30 -4.41
N SER A 34 40.84 23.41 -3.68
CA SER A 34 40.85 23.55 -2.21
C SER A 34 39.58 23.08 -1.48
N ALA A 35 38.44 22.91 -2.15
CA ALA A 35 37.17 22.51 -1.51
C ALA A 35 36.78 21.03 -1.74
N THR A 36 37.66 20.25 -2.36
CA THR A 36 37.44 18.83 -2.67
C THR A 36 37.81 18.00 -1.43
N PRO A 37 36.87 17.32 -0.75
CA PRO A 37 37.25 16.48 0.38
C PRO A 37 38.21 15.40 -0.11
N ALA A 38 39.30 15.17 0.64
CA ALA A 38 40.07 13.95 0.50
C ALA A 38 39.12 12.74 0.64
N TYR A 39 39.48 11.61 0.02
CA TYR A 39 38.82 10.31 0.18
C TYR A 39 38.22 10.16 1.59
N PRO A 40 36.97 9.68 1.78
CA PRO A 40 36.40 9.52 3.10
C PRO A 40 37.22 8.47 3.84
N ARG A 41 38.23 8.91 4.60
CA ARG A 41 39.05 8.02 5.44
C ARG A 41 38.22 7.70 6.68
N ALA A 42 37.14 6.96 6.47
CA ALA A 42 36.29 6.41 7.51
C ALA A 42 36.19 4.90 7.28
N ALA A 43 36.28 4.13 8.36
CA ALA A 43 36.12 2.69 8.31
C ALA A 43 35.12 2.26 9.38
N GLN A 44 34.17 1.41 9.00
CA GLN A 44 33.17 0.88 9.92
C GLN A 44 33.63 -0.49 10.45
N LEU A 45 33.64 -0.64 11.77
CA LEU A 45 33.85 -1.91 12.44
C LEU A 45 32.54 -2.33 13.12
N LEU A 46 32.04 -3.49 12.75
CA LEU A 46 30.86 -4.13 13.30
C LEU A 46 31.27 -5.28 14.22
N PHE A 47 30.59 -5.41 15.35
CA PHE A 47 30.68 -6.56 16.23
C PHE A 47 29.51 -7.49 15.96
N ASP A 48 29.83 -8.73 15.58
CA ASP A 48 28.85 -9.80 15.43
C ASP A 48 28.65 -10.48 16.79
N GLU A 49 27.42 -10.44 17.30
CA GLU A 49 27.08 -11.01 18.60
C GLU A 49 27.07 -12.55 18.59
N ASP A 50 26.72 -13.17 17.45
CA ASP A 50 26.61 -14.63 17.32
C ASP A 50 28.00 -15.27 17.29
N THR A 51 28.92 -14.70 16.52
CA THR A 51 30.30 -15.20 16.40
C THR A 51 31.26 -14.59 17.42
N ARG A 52 30.83 -13.54 18.13
CA ARG A 52 31.64 -12.72 19.05
C ARG A 52 32.90 -12.16 18.39
N SER A 53 32.84 -11.84 17.10
CA SER A 53 33.98 -11.33 16.32
C SER A 53 33.73 -9.93 15.76
N LEU A 54 34.80 -9.14 15.62
CA LEU A 54 34.78 -7.88 14.89
C LEU A 54 34.93 -8.11 13.38
N THR A 55 34.55 -7.12 12.58
CA THR A 55 34.79 -7.08 11.13
C THR A 55 36.23 -7.51 10.79
N PRO A 56 36.40 -8.51 9.91
CA PRO A 56 37.72 -8.99 9.49
C PRO A 56 38.60 -7.88 8.89
N ALA A 57 39.92 -7.96 9.10
CA ALA A 57 40.85 -6.92 8.69
C ALA A 57 40.97 -6.75 7.17
N ASP A 58 40.70 -7.80 6.40
CA ASP A 58 40.64 -7.84 4.93
C ASP A 58 39.39 -7.15 4.36
N ALA A 59 38.33 -7.02 5.16
CA ALA A 59 37.12 -6.27 4.79
C ALA A 59 37.23 -4.76 5.06
N LEU A 60 38.36 -4.28 5.61
CA LEU A 60 38.56 -2.88 5.98
C LEU A 60 39.43 -2.13 4.96
N PRO A 61 39.26 -0.81 4.81
CA PRO A 61 40.00 -0.01 3.84
C PRO A 61 41.53 -0.10 4.00
N ARG A 62 42.26 -0.17 2.89
CA ARG A 62 43.74 -0.32 2.88
C ARG A 62 44.48 0.82 3.60
N TRP A 63 43.93 2.03 3.59
CA TRP A 63 44.56 3.21 4.22
C TRP A 63 44.75 3.04 5.74
N LEU A 64 43.96 2.19 6.40
CA LEU A 64 44.14 1.88 7.83
C LEU A 64 45.46 1.18 8.13
N SER A 65 46.10 0.58 7.11
CA SER A 65 47.37 -0.14 7.24
C SER A 65 48.56 0.68 6.72
N GLU A 66 48.36 1.95 6.36
CA GLU A 66 49.44 2.87 6.00
C GLU A 66 50.36 3.11 7.22
N PRO A 67 51.69 3.04 7.08
CA PRO A 67 52.62 3.26 8.18
C PRO A 67 52.45 4.66 8.79
N GLY A 68 52.40 4.73 10.12
CA GLY A 68 52.38 6.01 10.87
C GLY A 68 51.02 6.69 10.97
N VAL A 69 49.94 6.10 10.44
CA VAL A 69 48.57 6.62 10.62
C VAL A 69 48.17 6.56 12.10
N LYS A 70 47.74 7.71 12.62
CA LYS A 70 47.10 7.84 13.92
C LYS A 70 45.59 7.92 13.74
N LEU A 71 44.84 7.33 14.66
CA LEU A 71 43.41 7.10 14.55
C LEU A 71 42.62 7.73 15.70
N VAL A 72 41.37 8.01 15.40
CA VAL A 72 40.25 8.24 16.31
C VAL A 72 39.34 7.03 16.22
N ALA A 73 38.89 6.53 17.38
CA ALA A 73 37.83 5.51 17.43
C ALA A 73 36.68 6.00 18.30
N LYS A 74 35.45 5.81 17.80
CA LYS A 74 34.22 6.16 18.52
C LYS A 74 33.07 5.22 18.12
N PRO A 75 32.08 4.96 19.00
CA PRO A 75 30.89 4.23 18.63
C PRO A 75 30.05 4.99 17.60
N ASP A 76 29.42 4.26 16.69
CA ASP A 76 28.54 4.77 15.63
C ASP A 76 27.16 4.09 15.72
N GLN A 77 26.44 4.45 16.78
CA GLN A 77 25.09 3.93 17.13
C GLN A 77 24.15 5.07 17.58
N LEU A 78 24.24 6.23 16.90
CA LEU A 78 23.42 7.41 17.23
C LEU A 78 23.63 7.96 18.66
N ILE A 79 24.79 7.69 19.26
CA ILE A 79 25.15 8.19 20.59
C ILE A 79 25.64 9.63 20.46
N LYS A 80 24.99 10.56 21.15
CA LYS A 80 25.42 11.96 21.25
C LYS A 80 26.40 12.17 22.40
N ARG A 81 27.17 13.27 22.37
CA ARG A 81 28.13 13.67 23.43
C ARG A 81 29.15 12.58 23.80
N ARG A 82 29.60 11.79 22.81
CA ARG A 82 30.55 10.67 22.97
C ARG A 82 31.82 11.05 23.73
N GLY A 83 32.37 12.24 23.47
CA GLY A 83 33.53 12.76 24.19
C GLY A 83 33.29 12.90 25.70
N LYS A 84 32.17 13.51 26.11
CA LYS A 84 31.80 13.67 27.53
C LYS A 84 31.44 12.34 28.21
N ALA A 85 30.99 11.36 27.44
CA ALA A 85 30.69 10.02 27.91
C ALA A 85 31.93 9.09 28.01
N GLY A 86 33.14 9.57 27.69
CA GLY A 86 34.35 8.74 27.68
C GLY A 86 34.36 7.67 26.57
N LEU A 87 33.53 7.85 25.53
CA LEU A 87 33.37 6.93 24.39
C LEU A 87 34.11 7.43 23.15
N LEU A 88 35.23 8.12 23.35
CA LEU A 88 36.07 8.68 22.29
C LEU A 88 37.53 8.43 22.67
N THR A 89 38.29 7.81 21.77
CA THR A 89 39.75 7.69 21.89
C THR A 89 40.43 8.42 20.74
N LEU A 90 41.50 9.15 21.03
CA LEU A 90 42.20 10.03 20.08
C LEU A 90 43.68 9.65 19.99
N ASN A 91 44.27 9.89 18.83
CA ASN A 91 45.71 9.76 18.57
C ASN A 91 46.28 8.35 18.88
N LYS A 92 45.58 7.30 18.43
CA LYS A 92 45.96 5.89 18.65
C LYS A 92 46.54 5.23 17.41
N THR A 93 47.44 4.25 17.57
CA THR A 93 47.79 3.36 16.43
C THR A 93 46.62 2.43 16.11
N LYS A 94 46.70 1.70 15.00
CA LYS A 94 45.71 0.67 14.63
C LYS A 94 45.52 -0.35 15.76
N GLU A 95 46.60 -0.85 16.32
CA GLU A 95 46.60 -1.87 17.37
C GLU A 95 45.94 -1.34 18.65
N GLU A 96 46.28 -0.11 19.06
CA GLU A 96 45.70 0.54 20.23
C GLU A 96 44.21 0.83 20.06
N ALA A 97 43.79 1.29 18.87
CA ALA A 97 42.39 1.54 18.57
C ALA A 97 41.57 0.24 18.57
N TYR A 98 42.10 -0.85 17.98
CA TYR A 98 41.46 -2.16 17.97
C TYR A 98 41.38 -2.77 19.37
N ALA A 99 42.41 -2.59 20.21
CA ALA A 99 42.36 -2.99 21.60
C ALA A 99 41.26 -2.24 22.35
N TRP A 100 41.19 -0.91 22.18
CA TRP A 100 40.15 -0.07 22.78
C TRP A 100 38.73 -0.47 22.36
N ILE A 101 38.53 -0.81 21.08
CA ILE A 101 37.26 -1.32 20.54
C ILE A 101 36.96 -2.71 21.14
N SER A 102 37.92 -3.63 21.12
CA SER A 102 37.74 -5.01 21.60
C SER A 102 37.39 -5.07 23.09
N GLU A 103 37.91 -4.13 23.88
CA GLU A 103 37.54 -3.98 25.29
C GLU A 103 36.09 -3.54 25.51
N ARG A 104 35.43 -2.96 24.51
CA ARG A 104 34.09 -2.34 24.62
C ARG A 104 33.03 -3.03 23.78
N ALA A 105 33.42 -3.66 22.68
CA ALA A 105 32.54 -4.35 21.77
C ALA A 105 31.73 -5.43 22.50
N GLY A 106 30.41 -5.42 22.32
CA GLY A 106 29.48 -6.32 22.98
C GLY A 106 29.24 -6.06 24.47
N LYS A 107 29.89 -5.05 25.09
CA LYS A 107 29.65 -4.69 26.50
C LYS A 107 28.52 -3.67 26.62
N ILE A 108 27.68 -3.85 27.64
CA ILE A 108 26.60 -2.92 27.97
C ILE A 108 27.18 -1.60 28.46
N GLN A 109 26.82 -0.52 27.79
CA GLN A 109 27.13 0.84 28.21
C GLN A 109 25.87 1.54 28.71
N LYS A 110 25.96 2.12 29.89
CA LYS A 110 24.91 2.95 30.49
C LYS A 110 25.21 4.42 30.17
N LEU A 111 24.22 5.13 29.65
CA LEU A 111 24.28 6.55 29.30
C LEU A 111 23.12 7.28 29.96
N CYS A 112 23.37 8.40 30.63
CA CYS A 112 22.30 9.26 31.14
C CYS A 112 21.76 10.14 30.00
N PRO A 113 20.44 10.21 29.77
CA PRO A 113 19.84 11.31 29.04
C PRO A 113 19.89 12.60 29.88
N ARG A 114 19.62 13.73 29.21
CA ARG A 114 19.75 15.11 29.71
C ARG A 114 19.27 15.29 31.18
N PRO A 115 19.98 16.06 32.02
CA PRO A 115 19.33 16.92 33.00
C PRO A 115 18.69 18.11 32.25
N GLU A 116 17.40 18.32 32.43
CA GLU A 116 16.70 19.52 31.98
C GLU A 116 17.14 20.72 32.83
N GLU A 117 17.99 21.58 32.29
CA GLU A 117 18.13 22.95 32.76
C GLU A 117 17.98 23.89 31.56
N TYR A 118 16.76 24.39 31.36
CA TYR A 118 16.49 25.59 30.58
C TYR A 118 15.68 26.56 31.45
N PRO A 119 16.25 27.69 31.88
CA PRO A 119 15.47 28.82 32.34
C PRO A 119 15.35 29.81 31.17
N PHE A 120 14.28 29.74 30.38
CA PHE A 120 13.96 30.83 29.45
C PHE A 120 12.77 31.65 29.93
N LYS A 121 13.08 32.92 30.23
CA LYS A 121 12.11 33.99 30.44
C LYS A 121 11.40 34.27 29.11
N SER A 122 10.06 34.27 29.14
CA SER A 122 9.21 34.83 28.09
C SER A 122 9.66 36.26 27.70
N PRO A 123 9.64 36.64 26.41
CA PRO A 123 9.90 38.02 26.00
C PRO A 123 8.72 38.97 26.25
N TYR A 124 7.62 38.53 26.86
CA TYR A 124 6.48 39.40 27.17
C TYR A 124 6.55 39.91 28.62
N HIS A 125 7.29 41.01 28.83
CA HIS A 125 7.16 41.83 30.04
C HIS A 125 5.83 42.60 29.98
N LEU A 126 4.85 42.20 30.80
CA LEU A 126 3.79 43.10 31.26
C LEU A 126 3.84 43.17 32.79
N THR A 127 4.23 44.32 33.27
CA THR A 127 4.33 44.72 34.69
C THR A 127 2.94 44.84 35.31
N ILE A 128 2.53 43.94 36.22
CA ILE A 128 1.43 44.20 37.18
C ILE A 128 1.75 43.57 38.55
N PHE A 129 1.35 44.31 39.59
CA PHE A 129 1.78 44.32 40.99
C PHE A 129 1.48 43.07 41.84
N TYR A 130 2.35 42.87 42.84
CA TYR A 130 2.14 42.08 44.06
C TYR A 130 0.88 42.52 44.81
N LEU A 131 0.03 41.56 45.22
CA LEU A 131 -0.74 41.63 46.46
C LEU A 131 -1.06 40.22 46.97
N SER A 132 -0.87 40.05 48.28
CA SER A 132 -0.96 38.85 49.10
C SER A 132 -2.38 38.27 49.22
N ALA A 133 -2.49 36.94 49.38
CA ALA A 133 -3.23 36.34 50.49
C ALA A 133 -3.06 34.82 50.53
N SER A 134 -2.92 34.33 51.75
CA SER A 134 -2.66 32.96 52.19
C SER A 134 -3.92 32.09 52.17
N SER A 135 -3.81 30.82 51.77
CA SER A 135 -4.63 29.74 52.35
C SER A 135 -4.09 28.36 51.96
N VAL A 136 -3.77 27.61 53.00
CA VAL A 136 -3.21 26.26 53.05
C VAL A 136 -4.29 25.23 52.68
N TRP A 137 -3.96 24.27 51.79
CA TRP A 137 -4.64 22.98 51.70
C TRP A 137 -3.60 21.86 51.64
N HIS A 138 -3.67 20.96 52.63
CA HIS A 138 -2.87 19.75 52.77
C HIS A 138 -3.33 18.67 51.77
N PHE A 139 -2.40 18.08 51.04
CA PHE A 139 -2.54 16.75 50.39
C PHE A 139 -1.47 15.79 50.96
N PRO A 140 -1.75 14.48 51.08
CA PRO A 140 -0.86 13.55 51.77
C PRO A 140 0.40 13.25 50.95
N GLU A 141 1.55 13.26 51.61
CA GLU A 141 2.86 12.90 51.07
C GLU A 141 2.90 11.45 50.56
N SER A 142 3.06 11.31 49.25
CA SER A 142 3.81 10.20 48.65
C SER A 142 4.83 10.77 47.66
N SER A 143 5.73 11.61 48.15
CA SER A 143 6.88 12.10 47.38
C SER A 143 7.95 11.01 47.28
N ARG A 144 7.88 10.17 46.24
CA ARG A 144 9.11 9.58 45.69
C ARG A 144 9.93 10.74 45.13
N ARG A 145 11.18 10.85 45.60
CA ARG A 145 12.14 11.88 45.19
C ARG A 145 12.27 11.91 43.66
N LEU A 146 12.12 13.09 43.08
CA LEU A 146 12.51 13.42 41.71
C LEU A 146 14.05 13.39 41.59
N SER A 147 14.66 12.21 41.63
CA SER A 147 16.12 12.06 41.51
C SER A 147 16.60 10.87 40.67
N ASP A 148 15.71 10.15 40.00
CA ASP A 148 16.10 9.06 39.09
C ASP A 148 16.08 9.56 37.64
N VAL A 149 17.20 10.14 37.19
CA VAL A 149 17.41 10.44 35.76
C VAL A 149 17.53 9.10 35.02
N GLU A 150 16.52 8.74 34.23
CA GLU A 150 16.40 7.43 33.56
C GLU A 150 17.52 7.19 32.54
N SER A 151 18.55 6.45 32.89
CA SER A 151 19.64 6.09 31.98
C SER A 151 19.24 5.07 30.89
N VAL A 152 19.65 5.28 29.64
CA VAL A 152 19.55 4.30 28.54
C VAL A 152 20.76 3.36 28.57
N SER A 153 20.55 2.05 28.44
CA SER A 153 21.63 1.05 28.43
C SER A 153 21.56 0.14 27.20
N GLY A 154 22.70 -0.17 26.58
CA GLY A 154 22.76 -1.11 25.46
C GLY A 154 24.19 -1.51 25.09
N PRO A 155 24.38 -2.61 24.33
CA PRO A 155 25.71 -3.04 23.90
C PRO A 155 26.27 -2.12 22.81
N LEU A 156 27.60 -1.97 22.80
CA LEU A 156 28.31 -1.31 21.72
C LEU A 156 28.66 -2.31 20.62
N THR A 157 28.02 -2.20 19.46
CA THR A 157 28.13 -3.14 18.33
C THR A 157 28.62 -2.52 17.02
N SER A 158 28.69 -1.19 16.93
CA SER A 158 29.15 -0.49 15.73
C SER A 158 30.09 0.65 16.10
N PHE A 159 31.22 0.72 15.41
CA PHE A 159 32.30 1.69 15.63
C PHE A 159 32.74 2.29 14.31
N ILE A 160 33.23 3.52 14.37
CA ILE A 160 33.87 4.22 13.26
C ILE A 160 35.33 4.54 13.63
N LEU A 161 36.23 4.25 12.70
CA LEU A 161 37.65 4.60 12.75
C LEU A 161 37.97 5.66 11.71
N GLU A 162 38.70 6.69 12.11
CA GLU A 162 39.04 7.84 11.28
C GLU A 162 40.48 8.31 11.56
N PRO A 163 41.19 8.94 10.61
CA PRO A 163 42.48 9.57 10.90
C PRO A 163 42.36 10.64 11.99
N PHE A 164 43.30 10.62 12.91
CA PHE A 164 43.48 11.72 13.86
C PHE A 164 44.01 12.95 13.13
N LEU A 165 43.29 14.06 13.26
CA LEU A 165 43.65 15.35 12.70
C LEU A 165 44.10 16.27 13.84
N PRO A 166 45.41 16.54 14.02
CA PRO A 166 45.87 17.57 14.94
C PRO A 166 45.43 18.96 14.45
N HIS A 167 44.73 19.72 15.30
CA HIS A 167 44.25 21.05 14.98
C HIS A 167 44.13 21.91 16.25
N PRO A 168 44.29 23.23 16.16
CA PRO A 168 44.03 24.15 17.27
C PRO A 168 42.52 24.47 17.38
N SER A 169 42.03 24.73 18.59
CA SER A 169 40.58 24.93 18.84
C SER A 169 39.97 26.12 18.08
N ASN A 170 40.76 27.15 17.74
CA ASN A 170 40.30 28.29 16.94
C ASN A 170 40.05 27.96 15.46
N THR A 171 40.21 26.69 15.06
CA THR A 171 39.84 26.20 13.72
C THR A 171 38.55 25.39 13.73
N GLU A 172 37.94 25.18 14.90
CA GLU A 172 36.67 24.46 15.07
C GLU A 172 35.46 25.39 14.84
N TYR A 173 34.60 25.02 13.90
CA TYR A 173 33.33 25.67 13.58
C TYR A 173 32.17 24.70 13.83
N TYR A 174 30.97 25.25 13.89
CA TYR A 174 29.72 24.49 13.92
C TYR A 174 28.88 24.82 12.69
N ILE A 175 28.27 23.82 12.08
CA ILE A 175 27.21 24.02 11.09
C ILE A 175 26.07 23.02 11.27
N CYS A 176 24.83 23.50 11.12
CA CYS A 176 23.64 22.66 11.06
C CYS A 176 22.68 23.16 9.98
N ILE A 177 22.04 22.22 9.27
CA ILE A 177 20.96 22.47 8.33
C ILE A 177 19.75 21.65 8.80
N ASN A 178 18.64 22.34 9.07
CA ASN A 178 17.42 21.71 9.57
C ASN A 178 16.21 22.08 8.70
N SER A 179 15.41 21.10 8.32
CA SER A 179 14.16 21.31 7.58
C SER A 179 13.05 21.69 8.57
N GLY A 180 12.43 22.84 8.36
CA GLY A 180 11.18 23.26 8.99
C GLY A 180 10.04 23.35 7.97
N ARG A 181 8.84 23.66 8.45
CA ARG A 181 7.65 23.84 7.59
C ARG A 181 7.85 24.99 6.59
N GLU A 182 8.54 26.05 7.02
CA GLU A 182 8.65 27.33 6.30
C GLU A 182 9.81 27.33 5.30
N GLY A 183 10.72 26.36 5.42
CA GLY A 183 11.98 26.36 4.70
C GLY A 183 13.04 25.53 5.41
N ASP A 184 14.28 25.68 4.97
CA ASP A 184 15.44 25.09 5.61
C ASP A 184 16.21 26.20 6.36
N SER A 185 16.66 25.94 7.58
CA SER A 185 17.50 26.88 8.34
C SER A 185 18.95 26.40 8.34
N ILE A 186 19.89 27.27 7.97
CA ILE A 186 21.33 27.05 8.13
C ILE A 186 21.79 27.80 9.38
N LEU A 187 22.33 27.07 10.35
CA LEU A 187 22.93 27.59 11.58
C LEU A 187 24.46 27.48 11.49
N PHE A 188 25.18 28.52 11.90
CA PHE A 188 26.64 28.55 11.91
C PHE A 188 27.19 29.29 13.13
N THR A 189 28.26 28.77 13.75
CA THR A 189 29.07 29.55 14.69
C THR A 189 30.56 29.25 14.54
N HIS A 190 31.37 30.28 14.78
CA HIS A 190 32.83 30.23 14.86
C HIS A 190 33.39 29.59 16.13
N GLU A 191 32.53 29.26 17.11
CA GLU A 191 32.91 28.56 18.35
C GLU A 191 32.45 27.09 18.28
N GLY A 192 33.10 26.26 17.45
CA GLY A 192 32.78 24.83 17.35
C GLY A 192 33.27 23.97 18.53
N GLY A 193 33.13 22.66 18.38
CA GLY A 193 33.74 21.68 19.29
C GLY A 193 32.82 21.14 20.39
N VAL A 194 33.41 20.39 21.32
CA VAL A 194 32.70 19.66 22.40
C VAL A 194 32.02 20.58 23.41
N ASP A 195 32.51 21.82 23.53
CA ASP A 195 32.06 22.81 24.52
C ASP A 195 31.33 24.01 23.90
N VAL A 196 30.73 23.84 22.72
CA VAL A 196 29.94 24.88 22.03
C VAL A 196 28.83 25.49 22.92
N GLY A 197 28.26 24.73 23.84
CA GLY A 197 27.21 25.19 24.76
C GLY A 197 25.82 25.21 24.12
N ASP A 198 25.02 26.23 24.42
CA ASP A 198 23.70 26.45 23.79
C ASP A 198 23.87 27.04 22.39
N VAL A 199 23.80 26.15 21.39
CA VAL A 199 24.04 26.50 20.00
C VAL A 199 22.92 27.35 19.42
N ASP A 200 21.67 27.11 19.83
CA ASP A 200 20.51 27.83 19.30
C ASP A 200 20.55 29.32 19.69
N ALA A 201 21.12 29.64 20.86
CA ALA A 201 21.34 31.01 21.30
C ALA A 201 22.58 31.68 20.66
N LYS A 202 23.62 30.89 20.33
CA LYS A 202 24.91 31.41 19.84
C LYS A 202 25.03 31.47 18.31
N ALA A 203 24.41 30.54 17.60
CA ALA A 203 24.61 30.38 16.18
C ALA A 203 23.91 31.49 15.39
N LEU A 204 24.61 32.00 14.38
CA LEU A 204 24.02 32.83 13.35
C LEU A 204 23.13 31.96 12.47
N LYS A 205 21.97 32.48 12.09
CA LYS A 205 20.92 31.74 11.40
C LYS A 205 20.59 32.39 10.06
N LEU A 206 20.55 31.59 9.00
CA LEU A 206 20.09 31.96 7.67
C LEU A 206 18.92 31.07 7.28
N ASP A 207 17.74 31.66 7.14
CA ASP A 207 16.52 30.96 6.71
C ASP A 207 16.39 30.96 5.18
N ILE A 208 16.15 29.79 4.62
CA ILE A 208 15.98 29.55 3.20
C ILE A 208 14.53 29.13 2.95
N PRO A 209 13.69 29.99 2.35
CA PRO A 209 12.28 29.68 2.16
C PRO A 209 12.06 28.59 1.10
N VAL A 210 10.91 27.91 1.19
CA VAL A 210 10.47 26.91 0.20
C VAL A 210 10.26 27.57 -1.18
N PRO A 211 10.67 26.92 -2.29
CA PRO A 211 10.51 27.48 -3.63
C PRO A 211 9.04 27.57 -4.02
N THR A 212 8.66 28.70 -4.64
CA THR A 212 7.33 28.90 -5.26
C THR A 212 7.48 29.52 -6.64
N ALA A 213 6.40 29.56 -7.42
CA ALA A 213 6.39 30.26 -8.71
C ALA A 213 6.77 31.75 -8.59
N LYS A 214 6.47 32.41 -7.45
CA LYS A 214 6.83 33.82 -7.20
C LYS A 214 8.26 33.97 -6.66
N THR A 215 8.79 32.95 -5.99
CA THR A 215 10.14 32.93 -5.39
C THR A 215 10.92 31.70 -5.86
N PRO A 216 11.33 31.66 -7.15
CA PRO A 216 11.93 30.46 -7.74
C PRO A 216 13.40 30.23 -7.36
N ASN A 217 14.10 31.27 -6.86
CA ASN A 217 15.51 31.14 -6.46
C ASN A 217 15.61 30.87 -4.96
N THR A 218 15.93 29.63 -4.59
CA THR A 218 15.99 29.20 -3.18
C THR A 218 17.38 28.88 -2.69
N PHE A 219 18.41 28.97 -3.53
CA PHE A 219 19.76 28.75 -3.05
C PHE A 219 20.32 30.05 -2.47
N PRO A 220 21.02 29.98 -1.33
CA PRO A 220 21.55 31.17 -0.69
C PRO A 220 22.67 31.75 -1.55
N GLY A 221 22.59 33.04 -1.89
CA GLY A 221 23.64 33.73 -2.62
C GLY A 221 24.93 33.85 -1.81
N LYS A 222 26.10 33.88 -2.46
CA LYS A 222 27.42 34.01 -1.81
C LYS A 222 27.46 35.14 -0.77
N LYS A 223 26.93 36.30 -1.16
CA LYS A 223 26.85 37.49 -0.31
C LYS A 223 25.97 37.24 0.93
N ALA A 224 24.83 36.60 0.79
CA ALA A 224 23.93 36.32 1.91
C ALA A 224 24.57 35.38 2.94
N VAL A 225 25.26 34.33 2.49
CA VAL A 225 26.03 33.43 3.37
C VAL A 225 27.13 34.20 4.09
N LYS A 226 27.94 34.97 3.35
CA LYS A 226 29.08 35.71 3.90
C LYS A 226 28.66 36.76 4.92
N ASP A 227 27.65 37.57 4.59
CA ASP A 227 27.19 38.70 5.41
C ASP A 227 26.33 38.27 6.61
N THR A 228 25.75 37.07 6.58
CA THR A 228 24.86 36.58 7.66
C THR A 228 25.54 35.56 8.55
N LEU A 229 26.18 34.53 7.98
CA LEU A 229 26.70 33.39 8.73
C LEU A 229 28.18 33.54 9.11
N LEU A 230 28.99 34.22 8.28
CA LEU A 230 30.45 34.20 8.40
C LEU A 230 31.04 35.50 8.97
N VAL A 231 30.22 36.29 9.68
CA VAL A 231 30.61 37.61 10.22
C VAL A 231 31.80 37.51 11.18
N ASN A 232 31.84 36.43 11.97
CA ASN A 232 32.86 36.21 13.01
C ASN A 232 34.03 35.32 12.55
N VAL A 233 34.18 35.08 11.25
CA VAL A 233 35.32 34.34 10.69
C VAL A 233 36.51 35.28 10.48
N ASP A 234 37.70 34.84 10.89
CA ASP A 234 38.91 35.65 11.07
C ASP A 234 39.61 36.09 9.78
N THR A 235 39.53 35.32 8.69
CA THR A 235 40.19 35.65 7.41
C THR A 235 39.24 35.58 6.21
N GLU A 236 39.46 36.47 5.23
CA GLU A 236 38.68 36.48 3.98
C GLU A 236 38.86 35.19 3.16
N GLU A 237 40.08 34.62 3.19
CA GLU A 237 40.37 33.34 2.52
C GLU A 237 39.51 32.19 3.09
N LYS A 238 39.37 32.11 4.42
CA LYS A 238 38.50 31.12 5.08
C LYS A 238 37.03 31.41 4.79
N LYS A 239 36.61 32.67 4.78
CA LYS A 239 35.23 33.04 4.43
C LYS A 239 34.86 32.57 3.03
N ASP A 240 35.72 32.84 2.03
CA ASP A 240 35.42 32.46 0.66
C ASP A 240 35.33 30.94 0.46
N ALA A 241 36.21 30.18 1.14
CA ALA A 241 36.14 28.71 1.14
C ALA A 241 34.89 28.18 1.86
N LEU A 242 34.53 28.74 3.01
CA LEU A 242 33.32 28.37 3.75
C LEU A 242 32.05 28.72 2.97
N VAL A 243 32.01 29.84 2.23
CA VAL A 243 30.89 30.15 1.34
C VAL A 243 30.70 29.05 0.29
N ASP A 244 31.78 28.65 -0.41
CA ASP A 244 31.71 27.60 -1.43
C ASP A 244 31.26 26.26 -0.81
N PHE A 245 31.81 25.91 0.35
CA PHE A 245 31.41 24.71 1.08
C PHE A 245 29.94 24.72 1.50
N ILE A 246 29.45 25.80 2.13
CA ILE A 246 28.08 25.90 2.65
C ILE A 246 27.05 25.83 1.50
N VAL A 247 27.31 26.50 0.39
CA VAL A 247 26.43 26.48 -0.79
C VAL A 247 26.35 25.07 -1.37
N ARG A 248 27.48 24.36 -1.51
CA ARG A 248 27.51 22.96 -1.97
C ARG A 248 26.88 22.00 -0.97
N LEU A 249 27.13 22.19 0.33
CA LEU A 249 26.56 21.39 1.39
C LEU A 249 25.03 21.48 1.35
N TYR A 250 24.48 22.68 1.16
CA TYR A 250 23.05 22.88 0.98
C TYR A 250 22.53 22.24 -0.32
N SER A 251 23.29 22.30 -1.42
CA SER A 251 22.95 21.55 -2.65
C SER A 251 22.81 20.06 -2.42
N VAL A 252 23.76 19.45 -1.70
CA VAL A 252 23.73 18.01 -1.38
C VAL A 252 22.57 17.69 -0.43
N TYR A 253 22.34 18.56 0.57
CA TYR A 253 21.23 18.46 1.51
C TYR A 253 19.88 18.37 0.78
N VAL A 254 19.65 19.26 -0.20
CA VAL A 254 18.45 19.28 -1.05
C VAL A 254 18.40 18.05 -1.95
N ASP A 255 19.47 17.77 -2.71
CA ASP A 255 19.50 16.73 -3.75
C ASP A 255 19.35 15.31 -3.21
N LEU A 256 19.78 15.07 -1.97
CA LEU A 256 19.69 13.78 -1.30
C LEU A 256 18.52 13.69 -0.31
N HIS A 257 17.66 14.70 -0.23
CA HIS A 257 16.50 14.75 0.67
C HIS A 257 16.89 14.52 2.15
N PHE A 258 17.91 15.25 2.63
CA PHE A 258 18.15 15.36 4.07
C PHE A 258 17.02 16.14 4.74
N ALA A 259 16.68 15.74 5.96
CA ALA A 259 15.78 16.46 6.86
C ALA A 259 16.55 17.15 8.00
N TYR A 260 17.74 16.65 8.33
CA TYR A 260 18.65 17.22 9.32
C TYR A 260 20.09 16.86 8.96
N LEU A 261 21.01 17.81 9.08
CA LEU A 261 22.43 17.59 8.88
C LEU A 261 23.23 18.52 9.79
N GLU A 262 24.02 17.98 10.69
CA GLU A 262 24.87 18.72 11.63
C GLU A 262 26.30 18.23 11.50
N ILE A 263 27.25 19.17 11.51
CA ILE A 263 28.68 18.90 11.53
C ILE A 263 29.29 19.66 12.71
N ASN A 264 29.82 18.93 13.70
CA ASN A 264 30.43 19.53 14.88
C ASN A 264 31.55 18.67 15.52
N PRO A 265 32.83 19.00 15.37
CA PRO A 265 33.34 20.23 14.75
C PRO A 265 33.53 20.09 13.22
N LEU A 266 33.28 21.20 12.52
CA LEU A 266 33.76 21.47 11.17
C LEU A 266 35.09 22.21 11.27
N ILE A 267 36.16 21.69 10.69
CA ILE A 267 37.49 22.31 10.73
C ILE A 267 37.76 23.05 9.43
N CYS A 268 38.26 24.28 9.52
CA CYS A 268 38.72 25.05 8.35
C CYS A 268 40.13 25.61 8.61
N PHE A 269 41.14 25.03 7.98
CA PHE A 269 42.52 25.53 8.01
C PHE A 269 42.73 26.63 6.99
N GLY A 270 43.37 27.74 7.37
CA GLY A 270 43.88 28.69 6.37
C GLY A 270 45.07 28.09 5.60
N SER A 271 45.44 28.70 4.47
CA SER A 271 46.62 28.28 3.67
C SER A 271 47.90 28.11 4.48
N LYS A 272 48.09 28.93 5.53
CA LYS A 272 49.25 28.88 6.42
C LYS A 272 49.23 27.72 7.42
N ASP A 273 48.05 27.24 7.78
CA ASP A 273 47.85 26.20 8.79
C ASP A 273 47.71 24.81 8.15
N SER A 274 47.45 24.77 6.85
CA SER A 274 47.32 23.55 6.05
C SER A 274 48.69 22.96 5.68
N LYS A 275 48.76 21.62 5.62
CA LYS A 275 49.93 20.89 5.11
C LYS A 275 50.08 21.00 3.58
N SER A 276 49.00 21.28 2.85
CA SER A 276 49.01 21.42 1.39
C SER A 276 49.26 22.85 0.91
N GLY A 277 49.28 23.84 1.81
CA GLY A 277 49.44 25.25 1.47
C GLY A 277 48.17 25.92 0.90
N ASN A 278 47.02 25.22 0.92
CA ASN A 278 45.72 25.71 0.48
C ASN A 278 44.71 25.68 1.65
N VAL A 279 43.59 26.40 1.55
CA VAL A 279 42.50 26.23 2.53
C VAL A 279 41.98 24.79 2.48
N GLU A 280 41.82 24.16 3.64
CA GLU A 280 41.31 22.79 3.77
C GLU A 280 40.13 22.73 4.73
N ILE A 281 39.10 21.95 4.36
CA ILE A 281 37.92 21.72 5.18
C ILE A 281 37.82 20.25 5.57
N HIS A 282 37.63 19.98 6.86
CA HIS A 282 37.49 18.61 7.40
C HIS A 282 36.26 18.54 8.31
N TYR A 283 35.44 17.50 8.20
CA TYR A 283 34.25 17.31 9.03
C TYR A 283 34.45 16.13 9.99
N LEU A 284 34.73 16.43 11.26
CA LEU A 284 35.14 15.41 12.23
C LEU A 284 33.98 14.65 12.86
N ASP A 285 32.81 15.27 13.00
CA ASP A 285 31.58 14.63 13.48
C ASP A 285 30.43 14.97 12.56
N MET A 286 29.54 14.00 12.31
CA MET A 286 28.30 14.25 11.58
C MET A 286 27.12 13.57 12.25
N ALA A 287 26.01 14.30 12.37
CA ALA A 287 24.71 13.76 12.75
C ALA A 287 23.71 14.11 11.65
N ALA A 288 22.99 13.12 11.12
CA ALA A 288 22.10 13.35 9.99
C ALA A 288 20.81 12.52 10.04
N LYS A 289 19.76 13.07 9.43
CA LYS A 289 18.50 12.37 9.15
C LYS A 289 18.15 12.51 7.66
N LEU A 290 17.76 11.41 7.03
CA LEU A 290 17.21 11.40 5.67
C LEU A 290 15.69 11.24 5.72
N ASP A 291 14.98 11.85 4.79
CA ASP A 291 13.56 11.57 4.58
C ASP A 291 13.40 10.20 3.92
N GLN A 292 13.02 9.17 4.69
CA GLN A 292 12.87 7.81 4.17
C GLN A 292 11.86 7.72 3.02
N THR A 293 10.83 8.57 3.01
CA THR A 293 9.79 8.52 1.95
C THR A 293 10.33 8.92 0.57
N ALA A 294 11.48 9.62 0.54
CA ALA A 294 12.18 9.96 -0.69
C ALA A 294 13.01 8.80 -1.27
N GLU A 295 13.03 7.61 -0.65
CA GLU A 295 13.79 6.45 -1.14
C GLU A 295 13.46 6.10 -2.60
N SER A 296 12.20 6.28 -3.01
CA SER A 296 11.77 6.08 -4.40
C SER A 296 12.40 7.04 -5.42
N ILE A 297 12.95 8.16 -4.96
CA ILE A 297 13.54 9.25 -5.75
C ILE A 297 15.07 9.20 -5.66
N THR A 298 15.61 9.11 -4.43
CA THR A 298 17.04 9.27 -4.14
C THR A 298 17.71 7.99 -3.63
N GLY A 299 16.97 6.89 -3.45
CA GLY A 299 17.51 5.63 -2.92
C GLY A 299 18.69 5.08 -3.73
N GLN A 300 18.66 5.24 -5.06
CA GLN A 300 19.81 4.90 -5.92
C GLN A 300 21.03 5.77 -5.63
N LYS A 301 20.85 7.08 -5.43
CA LYS A 301 21.96 7.99 -5.06
C LYS A 301 22.55 7.64 -3.71
N TRP A 302 21.69 7.26 -2.77
CA TRP A 302 22.12 6.80 -1.45
C TRP A 302 22.92 5.49 -1.52
N ALA A 303 22.48 4.54 -2.35
CA ALA A 303 23.16 3.26 -2.53
C ALA A 303 24.55 3.42 -3.18
N ILE A 304 24.67 4.26 -4.21
CA ILE A 304 25.94 4.49 -4.93
C ILE A 304 27.04 5.00 -3.99
N ALA A 305 26.73 5.95 -3.11
CA ALA A 305 27.72 6.48 -2.17
C ALA A 305 28.23 5.45 -1.16
N ARG A 306 27.47 4.36 -0.95
CA ARG A 306 27.81 3.28 -0.01
C ARG A 306 28.58 2.12 -0.68
N ASP A 307 28.74 2.15 -2.00
CA ASP A 307 29.62 1.22 -2.71
C ASP A 307 31.08 1.66 -2.53
N LEU A 308 31.84 0.93 -1.73
CA LEU A 308 33.24 1.28 -1.44
C LEU A 308 34.14 1.27 -2.69
N SER A 309 33.77 0.53 -3.75
CA SER A 309 34.56 0.48 -4.99
C SER A 309 34.63 1.84 -5.69
N VAL A 310 33.67 2.74 -5.46
CA VAL A 310 33.64 4.06 -6.12
C VAL A 310 34.75 5.00 -5.63
N TYR A 311 35.42 4.64 -4.54
CA TYR A 311 36.49 5.45 -3.95
C TYR A 311 37.90 4.89 -4.24
N GLU A 312 38.04 3.70 -4.84
CA GLU A 312 39.35 3.09 -5.12
C GLU A 312 40.14 3.80 -6.23
N ALA A 313 41.48 3.74 -6.18
CA ALA A 313 42.39 4.55 -7.00
C ALA A 313 42.32 4.32 -8.53
N ASP A 314 41.66 3.26 -9.00
CA ASP A 314 41.43 2.95 -10.43
C ASP A 314 39.99 3.25 -10.91
N ALA A 315 39.14 3.86 -10.07
CA ALA A 315 37.75 4.19 -10.40
C ALA A 315 37.60 5.14 -11.61
N THR A 316 38.67 5.87 -11.98
CA THR A 316 38.71 6.78 -13.13
C THR A 316 38.67 6.09 -14.50
N LYS A 317 38.82 4.77 -14.60
CA LYS A 317 38.64 4.02 -15.86
C LYS A 317 37.20 3.54 -16.10
N THR A 318 36.34 3.61 -15.09
CA THR A 318 34.90 3.40 -15.23
C THR A 318 34.17 4.71 -14.94
N ALA A 319 34.48 5.73 -15.73
CA ALA A 319 33.57 6.86 -15.88
C ALA A 319 32.20 6.29 -16.25
N VAL A 320 31.25 6.43 -15.32
CA VAL A 320 29.84 6.19 -15.56
C VAL A 320 29.51 6.98 -16.82
N SER A 321 29.18 6.28 -17.90
CA SER A 321 28.56 6.90 -19.05
C SER A 321 27.22 7.43 -18.58
N VAL A 322 27.19 8.71 -18.23
CA VAL A 322 25.96 9.50 -18.27
C VAL A 322 25.56 9.46 -19.74
N GLY A 323 24.77 8.46 -20.12
CA GLY A 323 24.20 8.42 -21.47
C GLY A 323 23.51 9.76 -21.74
N LYS A 324 23.62 10.27 -22.97
CA LYS A 324 22.87 11.44 -23.43
C LYS A 324 21.40 11.26 -23.03
N GLY A 325 20.97 11.89 -21.93
CA GLY A 325 19.67 11.66 -21.30
C GLY A 325 19.64 11.55 -19.77
N GLY A 326 20.78 11.56 -19.06
CA GLY A 326 20.80 11.71 -17.59
C GLY A 326 20.25 10.54 -16.76
N LYS A 327 20.11 9.33 -17.34
CA LYS A 327 19.63 8.14 -16.62
C LYS A 327 20.78 7.42 -15.89
N ILE A 328 20.61 7.23 -14.57
CA ILE A 328 21.48 6.45 -13.68
C ILE A 328 21.02 4.97 -13.75
N ASN A 329 21.95 4.01 -13.86
CA ASN A 329 21.64 2.57 -13.86
C ASN A 329 21.36 2.04 -12.44
N ALA A 330 20.40 1.11 -12.33
CA ALA A 330 19.67 0.79 -11.10
C ALA A 330 20.39 -0.11 -10.07
N ASP A 331 21.50 -0.75 -10.41
CA ASP A 331 22.07 -1.85 -9.59
C ASP A 331 23.51 -1.57 -9.13
N ARG A 332 23.73 -0.53 -8.31
CA ARG A 332 25.06 -0.28 -7.71
C ARG A 332 24.97 0.16 -6.25
N GLY A 333 25.66 -0.61 -5.38
CA GLY A 333 25.82 -0.34 -3.95
C GLY A 333 24.70 -0.86 -3.04
N PRO A 334 24.94 -0.99 -1.71
CA PRO A 334 23.96 -1.51 -0.77
C PRO A 334 22.87 -0.45 -0.41
N PRO A 335 21.60 -0.86 -0.25
CA PRO A 335 20.48 0.05 0.08
C PRO A 335 20.65 0.66 1.48
N MET A 336 20.25 1.93 1.63
CA MET A 336 20.42 2.69 2.88
C MET A 336 19.89 1.94 4.11
N VAL A 337 20.64 1.99 5.21
CA VAL A 337 20.27 1.33 6.46
C VAL A 337 19.90 2.41 7.49
N PHE A 338 18.72 2.26 8.10
CA PHE A 338 18.24 3.14 9.16
C PHE A 338 18.39 2.44 10.51
N PRO A 339 19.42 2.76 11.33
CA PRO A 339 19.64 2.10 12.61
C PRO A 339 18.56 2.41 13.64
N ALA A 340 18.33 1.47 14.58
CA ALA A 340 17.54 1.72 15.78
C ALA A 340 18.24 2.74 16.71
N PRO A 341 17.48 3.45 17.58
CA PRO A 341 18.08 4.24 18.66
C PRO A 341 18.98 3.41 19.58
N PHE A 342 20.00 4.05 20.16
CA PHE A 342 20.86 3.37 21.15
C PHE A 342 20.03 2.82 22.31
N GLY A 343 20.39 1.63 22.79
CA GLY A 343 19.64 0.91 23.82
C GLY A 343 18.65 -0.14 23.29
N ARG A 344 18.42 -0.17 21.97
CA ARG A 344 17.60 -1.18 21.30
C ARG A 344 18.27 -1.73 20.05
N ALA A 345 18.10 -3.02 19.80
CA ALA A 345 18.42 -3.64 18.52
C ALA A 345 17.12 -3.87 17.73
N LEU A 346 17.19 -3.70 16.41
CA LEU A 346 16.11 -4.12 15.51
C LEU A 346 16.00 -5.64 15.55
N THR A 347 14.84 -6.17 15.92
CA THR A 347 14.61 -7.61 15.87
C THR A 347 14.46 -8.08 14.42
N LYS A 348 14.65 -9.38 14.18
CA LYS A 348 14.45 -9.97 12.83
C LYS A 348 13.01 -9.74 12.34
N GLU A 349 12.07 -9.77 13.26
CA GLU A 349 10.64 -9.57 13.04
C GLU A 349 10.31 -8.11 12.69
N GLU A 350 10.92 -7.15 13.37
CA GLU A 350 10.76 -5.73 13.04
C GLU A 350 11.30 -5.41 11.64
N ALA A 351 12.47 -5.95 11.30
CA ALA A 351 13.05 -5.81 9.97
C ALA A 351 12.17 -6.44 8.88
N TYR A 352 11.55 -7.59 9.16
CA TYR A 352 10.61 -8.24 8.26
C TYR A 352 9.36 -7.38 8.01
N ILE A 353 8.74 -6.85 9.06
CA ILE A 353 7.57 -5.96 8.92
C ILE A 353 7.94 -4.66 8.21
N GLN A 354 9.11 -4.08 8.50
CA GLN A 354 9.59 -2.89 7.79
C GLN A 354 9.79 -3.14 6.29
N LYS A 355 10.26 -4.33 5.91
CA LYS A 355 10.37 -4.73 4.49
C LYS A 355 8.99 -4.89 3.84
N LEU A 356 8.03 -5.48 4.54
CA LEU A 356 6.66 -5.63 4.05
C LEU A 356 6.00 -4.27 3.82
N ASP A 357 6.13 -3.36 4.79
CA ASP A 357 5.69 -1.96 4.74
C ASP A 357 6.23 -1.20 3.53
N ALA A 358 7.55 -1.28 3.28
CA ALA A 358 8.19 -0.60 2.16
C ALA A 358 7.73 -1.10 0.77
N SER A 359 7.12 -2.29 0.70
CA SER A 359 6.66 -2.92 -0.55
C SER A 359 5.18 -2.68 -0.87
N THR A 360 4.47 -1.89 -0.07
CA THR A 360 3.02 -1.67 -0.20
C THR A 360 2.63 -0.21 0.00
N GLY A 361 1.45 0.18 -0.47
CA GLY A 361 0.83 1.47 -0.15
C GLY A 361 0.07 1.47 1.18
N ALA A 362 -0.08 0.31 1.82
CA ALA A 362 -0.58 0.19 3.18
C ALA A 362 0.51 0.58 4.20
N SER A 363 0.14 0.82 5.46
CA SER A 363 1.10 1.02 6.55
C SER A 363 1.10 -0.20 7.48
N LEU A 364 2.28 -0.74 7.74
CA LEU A 364 2.52 -1.87 8.64
C LEU A 364 3.71 -1.53 9.54
N LYS A 365 3.48 -1.40 10.85
CA LYS A 365 4.52 -0.99 11.81
C LYS A 365 4.56 -1.95 12.97
N LEU A 366 5.76 -2.31 13.41
CA LEU A 366 5.99 -3.13 14.58
C LEU A 366 7.23 -2.63 15.33
N THR A 367 7.12 -2.58 16.64
CA THR A 367 8.20 -2.30 17.58
C THR A 367 7.97 -3.14 18.82
N VAL A 368 8.92 -4.01 19.14
CA VAL A 368 8.96 -4.81 20.35
C VAL A 368 9.54 -3.95 21.46
N LEU A 369 8.75 -3.75 22.51
CA LEU A 369 9.10 -2.94 23.68
C LEU A 369 9.61 -3.84 24.82
N ASN A 370 8.89 -4.91 25.11
CA ASN A 370 9.22 -5.90 26.13
C ASN A 370 8.80 -7.30 25.63
N ALA A 371 9.74 -8.07 25.09
CA ALA A 371 9.44 -9.39 24.52
C ALA A 371 8.82 -10.38 25.54
N GLU A 372 9.08 -10.20 26.84
CA GLU A 372 8.54 -11.02 27.93
C GLU A 372 7.20 -10.47 28.47
N GLY A 373 6.79 -9.27 28.04
CA GLY A 373 5.55 -8.63 28.47
C GLY A 373 4.32 -9.46 28.10
N ARG A 374 3.30 -9.45 28.97
CA ARG A 374 2.08 -10.23 28.76
C ARG A 374 1.04 -9.55 27.87
N VAL A 375 1.11 -8.23 27.65
CA VAL A 375 0.10 -7.46 26.92
C VAL A 375 0.58 -7.17 25.50
N TRP A 376 -0.03 -7.82 24.51
CA TRP A 376 0.28 -7.65 23.10
C TRP A 376 -0.86 -6.94 22.37
N THR A 377 -0.50 -6.11 21.40
CA THR A 377 -1.45 -5.32 20.61
C THR A 377 -1.29 -5.59 19.12
N MET A 378 -2.43 -5.75 18.44
CA MET A 378 -2.55 -5.82 16.98
C MET A 378 -3.69 -4.89 16.56
N VAL A 379 -3.43 -3.58 16.63
CA VAL A 379 -4.43 -2.53 16.47
C VAL A 379 -4.36 -1.95 15.07
N ALA A 380 -5.50 -1.75 14.41
CA ALA A 380 -5.50 -1.12 13.10
C ALA A 380 -5.69 0.41 13.14
N GLY A 381 -4.76 1.13 12.52
CA GLY A 381 -4.72 2.60 12.44
C GLY A 381 -3.69 3.22 13.40
N GLY A 382 -2.84 4.10 12.88
CA GLY A 382 -1.83 4.85 13.64
C GLY A 382 -2.40 5.52 14.89
N GLY A 383 -3.36 6.45 14.74
CA GLY A 383 -3.97 7.12 15.89
C GLY A 383 -4.67 6.18 16.88
N ALA A 384 -5.34 5.13 16.38
CA ALA A 384 -5.99 4.16 17.26
C ALA A 384 -4.95 3.37 18.08
N SER A 385 -3.86 2.90 17.46
CA SER A 385 -2.79 2.18 18.17
C SER A 385 -2.22 2.99 19.34
N VAL A 386 -2.04 4.30 19.16
CA VAL A 386 -1.59 5.21 20.22
C VAL A 386 -2.63 5.30 21.34
N VAL A 387 -3.91 5.45 21.02
CA VAL A 387 -5.00 5.49 22.01
C VAL A 387 -5.10 4.20 22.83
N TYR A 388 -4.90 3.02 22.20
CA TYR A 388 -4.84 1.75 22.96
C TYR A 388 -3.62 1.68 23.86
N SER A 389 -2.45 2.12 23.40
CA SER A 389 -1.24 2.18 24.23
C SER A 389 -1.41 3.15 25.41
N ASP A 390 -2.02 4.32 25.19
CA ASP A 390 -2.41 5.27 26.25
C ASP A 390 -3.32 4.62 27.29
N ALA A 391 -4.35 3.90 26.86
CA ALA A 391 -5.27 3.22 27.78
C ALA A 391 -4.59 2.12 28.61
N ILE A 392 -3.70 1.33 28.01
CA ILE A 392 -2.93 0.28 28.71
C ILE A 392 -1.98 0.91 29.74
N ALA A 393 -1.32 2.00 29.34
CA ALA A 393 -0.44 2.79 30.18
C ALA A 393 -1.19 3.42 31.37
N ALA A 394 -2.33 4.06 31.10
CA ALA A 394 -3.19 4.67 32.12
C ALA A 394 -3.77 3.64 33.11
N ALA A 395 -3.98 2.39 32.67
CA ALA A 395 -4.38 1.28 33.53
C ALA A 395 -3.23 0.73 34.41
N GLY A 396 -2.00 1.25 34.29
CA GLY A 396 -0.84 0.84 35.08
C GLY A 396 -0.01 -0.31 34.49
N PHE A 397 -0.27 -0.72 33.23
CA PHE A 397 0.34 -1.89 32.60
C PHE A 397 1.41 -1.54 31.56
N ALA A 398 1.99 -0.33 31.60
CA ALA A 398 3.03 0.08 30.65
C ALA A 398 4.26 -0.86 30.64
N HIS A 399 4.67 -1.35 31.82
CA HIS A 399 5.79 -2.29 31.98
C HIS A 399 5.52 -3.69 31.38
N GLU A 400 4.25 -4.04 31.21
CA GLU A 400 3.77 -5.32 30.65
C GLU A 400 3.41 -5.21 29.16
N LEU A 401 3.43 -3.99 28.58
CA LEU A 401 3.16 -3.76 27.17
C LEU A 401 4.33 -4.28 26.32
N ALA A 402 4.07 -5.34 25.58
CA ALA A 402 5.11 -6.07 24.88
C ALA A 402 5.52 -5.43 23.55
N ASN A 403 4.57 -4.79 22.86
CA ASN A 403 4.81 -4.17 21.57
C ASN A 403 3.97 -2.91 21.35
N TYR A 404 4.52 -2.02 20.54
CA TYR A 404 3.76 -1.02 19.80
C TYR A 404 3.70 -1.45 18.32
N GLY A 405 2.52 -1.36 17.70
CA GLY A 405 2.37 -1.67 16.29
C GLY A 405 1.02 -1.28 15.74
N GLU A 406 0.97 -1.07 14.42
CA GLU A 406 -0.27 -0.80 13.72
C GLU A 406 -0.29 -1.41 12.32
N TYR A 407 -1.50 -1.64 11.81
CA TYR A 407 -1.74 -1.90 10.39
C TYR A 407 -2.87 -1.01 9.85
N SER A 408 -2.67 -0.34 8.71
CA SER A 408 -3.66 0.56 8.11
C SER A 408 -3.42 0.77 6.61
N GLY A 409 -4.19 1.66 5.95
CA GLY A 409 -4.09 1.86 4.50
C GLY A 409 -4.64 0.70 3.66
N ALA A 410 -5.63 -0.03 4.19
CA ALA A 410 -6.28 -1.19 3.55
C ALA A 410 -5.31 -2.29 3.06
N PRO A 411 -4.54 -2.92 3.97
CA PRO A 411 -3.68 -4.04 3.62
C PRO A 411 -4.50 -5.22 3.10
N THR A 412 -3.89 -6.03 2.25
CA THR A 412 -4.52 -7.25 1.71
C THR A 412 -4.66 -8.33 2.81
N GLU A 413 -5.47 -9.36 2.53
CA GLU A 413 -5.57 -10.54 3.39
C GLU A 413 -4.18 -11.16 3.66
N GLY A 414 -3.37 -11.32 2.60
CA GLY A 414 -2.02 -11.88 2.69
C GLY A 414 -1.07 -11.03 3.54
N GLN A 415 -1.06 -9.71 3.34
CA GLN A 415 -0.27 -8.79 4.15
C GLN A 415 -0.68 -8.81 5.63
N THR A 416 -1.99 -8.83 5.88
CA THR A 416 -2.52 -8.91 7.25
C THR A 416 -2.17 -10.25 7.90
N TYR A 417 -2.19 -11.34 7.15
CA TYR A 417 -1.74 -12.64 7.63
C TYR A 417 -0.26 -12.63 8.05
N GLU A 418 0.65 -12.11 7.21
CA GLU A 418 2.09 -12.08 7.55
C GLU A 418 2.36 -11.21 8.79
N TYR A 419 1.67 -10.07 8.89
CA TYR A 419 1.72 -9.22 10.08
C TYR A 419 1.20 -9.94 11.33
N ALA A 420 0.01 -10.55 11.26
CA ALA A 420 -0.60 -11.26 12.38
C ALA A 420 0.23 -12.47 12.80
N LYS A 421 0.72 -13.25 11.83
CA LYS A 421 1.61 -14.39 12.05
C LYS A 421 2.85 -13.98 12.85
N THR A 422 3.48 -12.86 12.47
CA THR A 422 4.68 -12.36 13.15
C THR A 422 4.40 -12.02 14.63
N ILE A 423 3.28 -11.34 14.92
CA ILE A 423 2.90 -11.01 16.30
C ILE A 423 2.53 -12.26 17.10
N ILE A 424 1.76 -13.18 16.49
CA ILE A 424 1.31 -14.42 17.14
C ILE A 424 2.49 -15.35 17.44
N ASP A 425 3.47 -15.40 16.55
CA ASP A 425 4.73 -16.09 16.80
C ASP A 425 5.44 -15.48 18.02
N LEU A 426 5.61 -14.16 18.07
CA LEU A 426 6.29 -13.47 19.17
C LEU A 426 5.60 -13.67 20.54
N ILE A 427 4.28 -13.52 20.64
CA ILE A 427 3.55 -13.73 21.91
C ILE A 427 3.65 -15.18 22.40
N THR A 428 3.84 -16.15 21.50
CA THR A 428 3.93 -17.57 21.87
C THR A 428 5.35 -18.06 22.18
N ARG A 429 6.36 -17.18 22.11
CA ARG A 429 7.73 -17.47 22.55
C ARG A 429 7.89 -17.33 24.07
N GLY A 430 9.01 -17.86 24.57
CA GLY A 430 9.44 -17.73 25.96
C GLY A 430 8.73 -18.68 26.92
N LYS A 431 8.94 -18.47 28.23
CA LYS A 431 8.24 -19.22 29.26
C LYS A 431 6.79 -18.72 29.36
N PRO A 432 5.80 -19.60 29.63
CA PRO A 432 4.44 -19.16 29.90
C PRO A 432 4.40 -18.14 31.05
N HIS A 433 3.72 -17.02 30.83
CA HIS A 433 3.54 -16.01 31.87
C HIS A 433 2.56 -16.54 32.94
N PRO A 434 2.83 -16.39 34.25
CA PRO A 434 1.97 -16.97 35.31
C PRO A 434 0.50 -16.55 35.23
N GLU A 435 0.24 -15.32 34.80
CA GLU A 435 -1.12 -14.76 34.63
C GLU A 435 -1.73 -15.01 33.24
N GLY A 436 -1.03 -15.76 32.39
CA GLY A 436 -1.31 -15.85 30.96
C GLY A 436 -0.98 -14.55 30.21
N LYS A 437 -1.07 -14.60 28.88
CA LYS A 437 -0.85 -13.45 28.00
C LYS A 437 -2.17 -12.96 27.38
N VAL A 438 -2.20 -11.72 26.94
CA VAL A 438 -3.37 -11.06 26.37
C VAL A 438 -3.02 -10.51 25.00
N LEU A 439 -3.87 -10.77 24.01
CA LEU A 439 -3.78 -10.19 22.68
C LEU A 439 -4.99 -9.28 22.41
N ILE A 440 -4.74 -7.99 22.22
CA ILE A 440 -5.76 -6.98 21.93
C ILE A 440 -5.77 -6.72 20.41
N ILE A 441 -6.81 -7.18 19.73
CA ILE A 441 -7.04 -6.97 18.29
C ILE A 441 -8.05 -5.82 18.14
N GLY A 442 -7.54 -4.59 18.16
CA GLY A 442 -8.36 -3.40 18.32
C GLY A 442 -8.43 -2.46 17.11
N GLY A 443 -9.12 -1.34 17.34
CA GLY A 443 -8.97 -0.10 16.61
C GLY A 443 -10.28 0.63 16.31
N GLY A 444 -10.15 1.82 15.73
CA GLY A 444 -11.28 2.68 15.41
C GLY A 444 -12.16 2.15 14.28
N ILE A 445 -13.29 2.81 14.04
CA ILE A 445 -14.16 2.52 12.89
C ILE A 445 -13.42 2.88 11.59
N ALA A 446 -13.12 1.89 10.76
CA ALA A 446 -12.39 2.12 9.51
C ALA A 446 -13.23 2.90 8.47
N ASN A 447 -12.56 3.69 7.64
CA ASN A 447 -13.20 4.41 6.53
C ASN A 447 -13.22 3.59 5.23
N PHE A 448 -12.17 2.82 4.95
CA PHE A 448 -12.03 2.07 3.69
C PHE A 448 -11.37 0.70 3.84
N THR A 449 -10.65 0.44 4.93
CA THR A 449 -10.12 -0.91 5.23
C THR A 449 -11.27 -1.90 5.35
N ASN A 450 -11.26 -2.94 4.51
CA ASN A 450 -12.23 -4.03 4.57
C ASN A 450 -11.90 -4.94 5.77
N VAL A 451 -12.72 -4.86 6.81
CA VAL A 451 -12.53 -5.60 8.07
C VAL A 451 -12.67 -7.11 7.87
N ALA A 452 -13.57 -7.57 6.99
CA ALA A 452 -13.71 -8.99 6.70
C ALA A 452 -12.44 -9.56 6.06
N ALA A 453 -11.84 -8.84 5.10
CA ALA A 453 -10.61 -9.26 4.43
C ALA A 453 -9.40 -9.30 5.38
N THR A 454 -9.21 -8.26 6.20
CA THR A 454 -8.11 -8.25 7.19
C THR A 454 -8.31 -9.33 8.25
N PHE A 455 -9.54 -9.53 8.74
CA PHE A 455 -9.83 -10.55 9.74
C PHE A 455 -9.67 -11.96 9.18
N LYS A 456 -9.91 -12.22 7.89
CA LYS A 456 -9.57 -13.52 7.27
C LYS A 456 -8.08 -13.84 7.40
N GLY A 457 -7.21 -12.86 7.16
CA GLY A 457 -5.76 -13.02 7.34
C GLY A 457 -5.38 -13.31 8.80
N ILE A 458 -5.96 -12.57 9.75
CA ILE A 458 -5.77 -12.79 11.19
C ILE A 458 -6.25 -14.18 11.62
N ILE A 459 -7.46 -14.57 11.21
CA ILE A 459 -8.06 -15.87 11.52
C ILE A 459 -7.18 -17.00 10.98
N ARG A 460 -6.61 -16.84 9.78
CA ARG A 460 -5.67 -17.80 9.21
C ARG A 460 -4.44 -17.99 10.09
N ALA A 461 -3.82 -16.90 10.54
CA ALA A 461 -2.67 -16.96 11.44
C ALA A 461 -3.02 -17.57 12.82
N LEU A 462 -4.16 -17.21 13.40
CA LEU A 462 -4.64 -17.78 14.66
C LEU A 462 -4.86 -19.30 14.56
N LYS A 463 -5.40 -19.80 13.44
CA LYS A 463 -5.58 -21.23 13.20
C LYS A 463 -4.24 -21.98 13.10
N GLU A 464 -3.24 -21.39 12.44
CA GLU A 464 -1.90 -21.97 12.29
C GLU A 464 -1.18 -22.13 13.64
N TYR A 465 -1.36 -21.17 14.56
CA TYR A 465 -0.70 -21.15 15.87
C TYR A 465 -1.60 -21.63 17.02
N LYS A 466 -2.67 -22.37 16.73
CA LYS A 466 -3.67 -22.81 17.71
C LYS A 466 -3.03 -23.45 18.96
N GLN A 467 -2.13 -24.42 18.77
CA GLN A 467 -1.56 -25.17 19.89
C GLN A 467 -0.64 -24.31 20.75
N GLN A 468 0.16 -23.46 20.11
CA GLN A 468 1.08 -22.54 20.76
C GLN A 468 0.32 -21.51 21.60
N LEU A 469 -0.76 -20.94 21.06
CA LEU A 469 -1.63 -20.00 21.78
C LEU A 469 -2.25 -20.61 23.05
N ILE A 470 -2.70 -21.87 22.97
CA ILE A 470 -3.24 -22.63 24.12
C ILE A 470 -2.14 -22.84 25.15
N ASN A 471 -0.96 -23.31 24.74
CA ASN A 471 0.16 -23.60 25.63
C ASN A 471 0.67 -22.35 26.35
N SER A 472 0.63 -21.19 25.70
CA SER A 472 1.02 -19.89 26.28
C SER A 472 -0.10 -19.21 27.09
N GLY A 473 -1.27 -19.82 27.22
CA GLY A 473 -2.40 -19.29 28.01
C GLY A 473 -2.94 -17.95 27.48
N VAL A 474 -2.95 -17.76 26.16
CA VAL A 474 -3.34 -16.49 25.53
C VAL A 474 -4.85 -16.27 25.63
N LYS A 475 -5.28 -15.03 25.90
CA LYS A 475 -6.68 -14.58 25.83
C LYS A 475 -6.78 -13.45 24.81
N ILE A 476 -7.80 -13.50 23.94
CA ILE A 476 -7.94 -12.55 22.82
C ILE A 476 -9.16 -11.66 23.02
N TYR A 477 -8.96 -10.35 22.83
CA TYR A 477 -10.02 -9.34 22.93
C TYR A 477 -10.07 -8.55 21.63
N VAL A 478 -11.26 -8.46 21.03
CA VAL A 478 -11.44 -7.91 19.68
C VAL A 478 -12.45 -6.78 19.71
N ARG A 479 -12.11 -5.59 19.19
CA ARG A 479 -13.06 -4.49 18.94
C ARG A 479 -12.76 -3.87 17.59
N ARG A 480 -13.76 -3.85 16.69
CA ARG A 480 -13.59 -3.23 15.37
C ARG A 480 -14.91 -2.78 14.74
N GLY A 481 -14.83 -1.71 13.95
CA GLY A 481 -15.89 -1.27 13.04
C GLY A 481 -15.32 -0.85 11.67
N GLY A 482 -16.22 -0.56 10.72
CA GLY A 482 -15.89 -0.12 9.36
C GLY A 482 -16.36 -1.12 8.28
N PRO A 483 -15.93 -0.98 7.02
CA PRO A 483 -16.44 -1.78 5.91
C PRO A 483 -16.43 -3.29 6.17
N ASN A 484 -17.59 -3.93 6.03
CA ASN A 484 -17.83 -5.37 6.23
C ASN A 484 -17.45 -5.90 7.63
N TYR A 485 -17.51 -5.07 8.68
CA TYR A 485 -17.12 -5.50 10.02
C TYR A 485 -18.00 -6.62 10.58
N GLN A 486 -19.30 -6.65 10.25
CA GLN A 486 -20.24 -7.65 10.76
C GLN A 486 -19.78 -9.07 10.41
N GLU A 487 -19.30 -9.28 9.19
CA GLU A 487 -18.75 -10.57 8.74
C GLU A 487 -17.43 -10.91 9.42
N GLY A 488 -16.52 -9.95 9.53
CA GLY A 488 -15.24 -10.13 10.22
C GLY A 488 -15.46 -10.54 11.68
N LEU A 489 -16.31 -9.81 12.40
CA LEU A 489 -16.65 -10.10 13.80
C LEU A 489 -17.39 -11.44 13.93
N LYS A 490 -18.33 -11.77 13.03
CA LYS A 490 -19.01 -13.07 13.02
C LYS A 490 -18.02 -14.22 12.84
N ALA A 491 -17.10 -14.11 11.89
CA ALA A 491 -16.06 -15.12 11.66
C ALA A 491 -15.13 -15.28 12.87
N MET A 492 -14.80 -14.18 13.56
CA MET A 492 -13.99 -14.20 14.78
C MET A 492 -14.71 -14.86 15.97
N ARG A 493 -16.03 -14.66 16.11
CA ARG A 493 -16.84 -15.34 17.13
C ARG A 493 -16.89 -16.86 16.90
N LEU A 494 -17.16 -17.27 15.66
CA LEU A 494 -17.15 -18.69 15.26
C LEU A 494 -15.76 -19.34 15.45
N LEU A 495 -14.68 -18.56 15.24
CA LEU A 495 -13.34 -19.02 15.56
C LEU A 495 -13.18 -19.29 17.06
N GLY A 496 -13.69 -18.42 17.93
CA GLY A 496 -13.64 -18.61 19.38
C GLY A 496 -14.26 -19.92 19.87
N GLU A 497 -15.31 -20.39 19.20
CA GLU A 497 -15.98 -21.67 19.51
C GLU A 497 -15.14 -22.91 19.13
N SER A 498 -14.22 -22.79 18.17
CA SER A 498 -13.47 -23.93 17.59
C SER A 498 -11.96 -23.91 17.85
N LEU A 499 -11.39 -22.73 18.15
CA LEU A 499 -9.95 -22.56 18.34
C LEU A 499 -9.47 -23.11 19.69
N GLY A 500 -10.31 -23.12 20.73
CA GLY A 500 -9.90 -23.51 22.09
C GLY A 500 -9.11 -22.44 22.85
N VAL A 501 -8.99 -21.25 22.27
CA VAL A 501 -8.40 -20.04 22.88
C VAL A 501 -9.55 -19.11 23.25
N PRO A 502 -9.63 -18.54 24.48
CA PRO A 502 -10.70 -17.62 24.83
C PRO A 502 -10.67 -16.35 23.96
N ILE A 503 -11.75 -16.09 23.22
CA ILE A 503 -11.92 -14.89 22.39
C ILE A 503 -13.19 -14.14 22.78
N LYS A 504 -13.09 -12.83 23.06
CA LYS A 504 -14.23 -11.94 23.26
C LYS A 504 -14.29 -10.90 22.14
N VAL A 505 -15.46 -10.74 21.51
CA VAL A 505 -15.63 -9.98 20.26
C VAL A 505 -16.70 -8.90 20.39
N TYR A 506 -16.30 -7.65 20.19
CA TYR A 506 -17.10 -6.43 20.35
C TYR A 506 -17.14 -5.61 19.05
N GLY A 507 -18.24 -4.91 18.79
CA GLY A 507 -18.42 -4.04 17.64
C GLY A 507 -18.28 -2.55 17.94
N PRO A 508 -18.69 -1.66 17.00
CA PRO A 508 -18.61 -0.21 17.17
C PRO A 508 -19.53 0.35 18.26
N GLU A 509 -20.51 -0.43 18.72
CA GLU A 509 -21.37 -0.12 19.86
C GLU A 509 -20.63 -0.10 21.21
N THR A 510 -19.43 -0.69 21.28
CA THR A 510 -18.53 -0.66 22.43
C THR A 510 -17.49 0.45 22.24
N HIS A 511 -17.20 1.22 23.29
CA HIS A 511 -16.21 2.30 23.20
C HIS A 511 -14.83 1.73 22.82
N ILE A 512 -14.06 2.47 22.01
CA ILE A 512 -12.82 1.97 21.40
C ILE A 512 -11.86 1.33 22.42
N THR A 513 -11.60 1.96 23.56
CA THR A 513 -10.68 1.45 24.59
C THR A 513 -11.34 0.60 25.68
N GLU A 514 -12.65 0.36 25.64
CA GLU A 514 -13.36 -0.37 26.72
C GLU A 514 -12.90 -1.84 26.84
N ILE A 515 -12.38 -2.42 25.77
CA ILE A 515 -11.82 -3.77 25.81
C ILE A 515 -10.48 -3.86 26.57
N VAL A 516 -9.78 -2.74 26.80
CA VAL A 516 -8.50 -2.71 27.52
C VAL A 516 -8.67 -3.11 28.99
N PRO A 517 -9.49 -2.44 29.81
CA PRO A 517 -9.70 -2.83 31.21
C PRO A 517 -10.29 -4.25 31.32
N LEU A 518 -11.18 -4.63 30.40
CA LEU A 518 -11.73 -5.99 30.31
C LEU A 518 -10.65 -7.05 30.09
N ALA A 519 -9.65 -6.74 29.25
CA ALA A 519 -8.55 -7.63 28.94
C ALA A 519 -7.54 -7.74 30.08
N LEU A 520 -7.30 -6.63 30.78
CA LEU A 520 -6.35 -6.54 31.89
C LEU A 520 -6.93 -7.04 33.23
N GLY A 521 -8.27 -7.20 33.33
CA GLY A 521 -8.93 -7.68 34.54
C GLY A 521 -9.08 -6.60 35.62
N VAL A 522 -9.02 -5.32 35.24
CA VAL A 522 -9.23 -4.19 36.15
C VAL A 522 -10.68 -3.71 36.09
N ALA A 523 -11.23 -3.24 37.21
CA ALA A 523 -12.57 -2.68 37.25
C ALA A 523 -12.62 -1.42 36.35
N GLY A 524 -13.42 -1.45 35.29
CA GLY A 524 -13.69 -0.26 34.49
C GLY A 524 -14.41 0.78 35.35
N LYS A 525 -14.08 2.08 35.19
CA LYS A 525 -14.89 3.17 35.76
C LYS A 525 -16.30 3.05 35.17
N SER A 526 -17.23 2.50 35.93
CA SER A 526 -18.62 2.26 35.52
C SER A 526 -19.38 3.59 35.42
N GLY A 527 -19.28 4.25 34.27
CA GLY A 527 -20.01 5.49 33.99
C GLY A 527 -20.18 5.83 32.51
N LEU A 528 -19.54 5.08 31.60
CA LEU A 528 -19.68 5.31 30.16
C LEU A 528 -21.10 4.95 29.70
N PRO A 529 -21.74 5.77 28.85
CA PRO A 529 -23.09 5.50 28.37
C PRO A 529 -23.11 4.15 27.64
N LYS A 530 -23.85 3.18 28.20
CA LYS A 530 -24.19 1.94 27.50
C LYS A 530 -24.94 2.32 26.23
N SER A 531 -24.45 1.88 25.08
CA SER A 531 -25.06 2.10 23.78
C SER A 531 -26.51 1.61 23.78
N ILE A 532 -27.40 2.37 23.13
CA ILE A 532 -28.72 1.87 22.74
C ILE A 532 -28.45 0.66 21.83
N PRO A 533 -29.13 -0.49 22.01
CA PRO A 533 -28.96 -1.62 21.12
C PRO A 533 -29.11 -1.17 19.67
N ALA A 534 -28.24 -1.67 18.79
CA ALA A 534 -28.33 -1.42 17.36
C ALA A 534 -29.80 -1.57 16.93
N THR A 535 -30.37 -0.55 16.30
CA THR A 535 -31.59 -0.73 15.52
C THR A 535 -31.34 -1.87 14.58
N SER A 536 -31.94 -3.01 14.88
CA SER A 536 -31.86 -4.19 14.06
C SER A 536 -32.33 -3.81 12.66
N ALA A 537 -31.44 -3.84 11.67
CA ALA A 537 -31.83 -3.85 10.26
C ALA A 537 -32.49 -5.20 9.88
N ASN A 538 -33.22 -5.81 10.82
CA ASN A 538 -33.85 -7.13 10.70
C ASN A 538 -35.35 -7.01 10.88
N THR A 539 -36.00 -6.14 10.13
CA THR A 539 -37.36 -6.36 9.62
C THR A 539 -37.62 -5.28 8.57
N PRO A 540 -38.12 -5.61 7.36
CA PRO A 540 -38.85 -4.62 6.59
C PRO A 540 -39.96 -4.09 7.52
N PRO A 541 -40.17 -2.78 7.65
CA PRO A 541 -41.37 -2.30 8.33
C PRO A 541 -42.59 -2.95 7.68
N GLU A 542 -43.58 -3.34 8.50
CA GLU A 542 -44.91 -3.68 7.97
C GLU A 542 -45.31 -2.61 6.97
N SER A 543 -45.78 -3.04 5.80
CA SER A 543 -46.16 -2.19 4.67
C SER A 543 -46.92 -0.96 5.16
N ALA A 544 -46.20 0.16 5.28
CA ALA A 544 -46.81 1.45 5.51
C ALA A 544 -47.72 1.70 4.31
N ALA A 545 -48.99 1.90 4.61
CA ALA A 545 -50.08 2.04 3.67
C ALA A 545 -49.72 2.96 2.49
N ASN A 546 -50.00 2.45 1.28
CA ASN A 546 -50.20 3.20 0.03
C ASN A 546 -49.35 4.47 -0.12
N VAL A 547 -48.02 4.29 -0.27
CA VAL A 547 -47.28 5.21 -1.13
C VAL A 547 -47.65 4.84 -2.55
N GLU A 548 -48.30 5.75 -3.28
CA GLU A 548 -48.44 5.64 -4.73
C GLU A 548 -47.05 5.48 -5.33
N VAL A 549 -46.68 4.24 -5.64
CA VAL A 549 -45.51 3.94 -6.43
C VAL A 549 -45.81 4.47 -7.81
N ASP A 550 -45.23 5.62 -8.14
CA ASP A 550 -45.18 6.12 -9.50
C ASP A 550 -44.60 4.99 -10.37
N GLN A 551 -45.46 4.37 -11.18
CA GLN A 551 -45.15 3.16 -11.93
C GLN A 551 -44.11 3.51 -12.99
N THR A 552 -42.84 3.47 -12.64
CA THR A 552 -41.75 3.56 -13.62
C THR A 552 -41.82 2.31 -14.50
N ALA A 553 -42.15 2.54 -15.77
CA ALA A 553 -42.38 1.48 -16.74
C ALA A 553 -41.10 0.63 -16.90
N ALA A 554 -41.24 -0.70 -16.81
CA ALA A 554 -40.12 -1.61 -16.98
C ALA A 554 -39.53 -1.46 -18.40
N VAL A 555 -38.20 -1.63 -18.55
CA VAL A 555 -37.54 -1.59 -19.88
C VAL A 555 -38.27 -2.52 -20.86
N GLY A 556 -38.73 -1.97 -21.98
CA GLY A 556 -39.58 -2.64 -22.96
C GLY A 556 -41.09 -2.37 -22.85
N ALA A 557 -41.54 -1.64 -21.83
CA ALA A 557 -42.92 -1.17 -21.72
C ALA A 557 -43.25 -0.16 -22.83
N ILE A 558 -44.46 -0.26 -23.38
CA ILE A 558 -44.93 0.57 -24.49
C ILE A 558 -45.82 1.67 -23.92
N HIS A 559 -45.43 2.93 -24.12
CA HIS A 559 -46.23 4.09 -23.75
C HIS A 559 -47.46 4.23 -24.68
N PRO A 560 -48.52 4.95 -24.26
CA PRO A 560 -49.69 5.23 -25.12
C PRO A 560 -49.35 5.90 -26.46
N SER A 561 -48.17 6.54 -26.57
CA SER A 561 -47.60 7.11 -27.80
C SER A 561 -47.03 6.07 -28.79
N GLY A 562 -46.91 4.80 -28.39
CA GLY A 562 -46.26 3.74 -29.16
C GLY A 562 -44.74 3.63 -28.97
N GLU A 563 -44.13 4.55 -28.20
CA GLU A 563 -42.71 4.50 -27.86
C GLU A 563 -42.42 3.44 -26.77
N ARG A 564 -41.33 2.71 -26.92
CA ARG A 564 -40.85 1.73 -25.93
C ARG A 564 -39.85 2.37 -24.99
N THR A 565 -40.00 2.14 -23.69
CA THR A 565 -38.98 2.47 -22.70
C THR A 565 -37.69 1.71 -23.01
N GLN A 566 -36.68 2.43 -23.51
CA GLN A 566 -35.36 1.91 -23.84
C GLN A 566 -34.49 1.78 -22.59
N PRO A 567 -33.43 0.95 -22.60
CA PRO A 567 -32.47 0.89 -21.50
C PRO A 567 -31.84 2.24 -21.14
N GLY A 568 -31.73 3.16 -22.10
CA GLY A 568 -31.20 4.51 -21.90
C GLY A 568 -32.14 5.47 -21.16
N ASP A 569 -33.44 5.17 -21.09
CA ASP A 569 -34.45 6.08 -20.53
C ASP A 569 -34.45 6.11 -18.99
N GLN A 570 -33.69 5.22 -18.35
CA GLN A 570 -33.51 5.16 -16.89
C GLN A 570 -32.21 5.82 -16.40
N ILE A 571 -31.39 6.37 -17.31
CA ILE A 571 -30.13 7.03 -16.97
C ILE A 571 -30.41 8.48 -16.56
N VAL A 572 -29.94 8.89 -15.39
CA VAL A 572 -30.03 10.28 -14.93
C VAL A 572 -28.80 11.05 -15.39
N HIS A 573 -29.05 12.15 -16.09
CA HIS A 573 -28.04 13.10 -16.54
C HIS A 573 -28.03 14.33 -15.65
N PHE A 574 -26.84 14.88 -15.41
CA PHE A 574 -26.63 16.10 -14.64
C PHE A 574 -25.80 17.06 -15.48
N ASP A 575 -26.37 18.22 -15.78
CA ASP A 575 -25.66 19.27 -16.50
C ASP A 575 -24.62 19.97 -15.60
N ALA A 576 -23.65 20.62 -16.24
CA ALA A 576 -22.73 21.51 -15.54
C ALA A 576 -23.47 22.81 -15.20
N ASP A 577 -23.52 23.14 -13.91
CA ASP A 577 -24.16 24.37 -13.43
C ASP A 577 -23.23 25.58 -13.61
N LYS A 578 -23.69 26.77 -13.23
CA LYS A 578 -22.81 27.96 -13.18
C LYS A 578 -21.93 27.91 -11.94
N PRO A 579 -20.70 28.46 -11.98
CA PRO A 579 -19.86 28.59 -10.80
C PRO A 579 -20.60 29.31 -9.66
N HIS A 580 -20.53 28.75 -8.45
CA HIS A 580 -21.15 29.32 -7.26
C HIS A 580 -20.10 30.02 -6.37
N SER A 581 -20.47 31.16 -5.79
CA SER A 581 -19.63 31.87 -4.82
C SER A 581 -20.02 31.47 -3.40
N ARG A 582 -19.02 31.17 -2.57
CA ARG A 582 -19.19 30.77 -1.16
C ARG A 582 -18.22 31.57 -0.25
N PRO A 583 -18.56 31.81 1.02
CA PRO A 583 -17.63 32.44 1.97
C PRO A 583 -16.34 31.62 2.10
N SER A 584 -15.18 32.29 2.25
CA SER A 584 -13.87 31.61 2.30
C SER A 584 -13.74 30.62 3.47
N TYR A 585 -14.43 30.87 4.59
CA TYR A 585 -14.46 29.95 5.73
C TYR A 585 -15.28 28.66 5.47
N ARG A 586 -16.07 28.64 4.39
CA ARG A 586 -16.97 27.55 4.01
C ARG A 586 -16.55 26.95 2.67
N PRO A 587 -15.47 26.14 2.61
CA PRO A 587 -14.97 25.55 1.37
C PRO A 587 -15.94 24.52 0.75
N PHE A 588 -16.81 23.93 1.57
CA PHE A 588 -17.78 22.92 1.13
C PHE A 588 -19.21 23.30 1.54
N ASP A 589 -20.15 23.08 0.63
CA ASP A 589 -21.60 23.15 0.85
C ASP A 589 -22.34 22.16 -0.10
N ALA A 590 -23.67 22.19 -0.10
CA ALA A 590 -24.49 21.27 -0.90
C ALA A 590 -24.34 21.44 -2.42
N SER A 591 -23.75 22.54 -2.90
CA SER A 591 -23.48 22.81 -4.32
C SER A 591 -22.06 22.41 -4.76
N THR A 592 -21.18 21.99 -3.83
CA THR A 592 -19.81 21.58 -4.17
C THR A 592 -19.78 20.48 -5.22
N ARG A 593 -19.04 20.70 -6.31
CA ARG A 593 -18.73 19.73 -7.36
C ARG A 593 -17.23 19.46 -7.37
N SER A 594 -16.85 18.22 -7.66
CA SER A 594 -15.48 17.74 -7.55
C SER A 594 -15.05 16.88 -8.73
N PHE A 595 -13.75 16.92 -9.02
CA PHE A 595 -13.08 15.87 -9.78
C PHE A 595 -12.48 14.84 -8.85
N VAL A 596 -12.46 13.58 -9.30
CA VAL A 596 -11.66 12.53 -8.67
C VAL A 596 -10.48 12.21 -9.58
N TYR A 597 -9.26 12.49 -9.10
CA TYR A 597 -8.04 12.15 -9.83
C TYR A 597 -7.61 10.72 -9.48
N GLY A 598 -7.72 9.81 -10.44
CA GLY A 598 -7.55 8.36 -10.28
C GLY A 598 -8.85 7.58 -10.48
N LEU A 599 -8.74 6.31 -10.86
CA LEU A 599 -9.90 5.44 -11.11
C LEU A 599 -10.38 4.78 -9.80
N GLN A 600 -11.29 5.44 -9.09
CA GLN A 600 -11.75 5.05 -7.74
C GLN A 600 -13.26 4.81 -7.66
N PRO A 601 -13.80 3.79 -8.36
CA PRO A 601 -15.25 3.62 -8.48
C PRO A 601 -15.96 3.40 -7.14
N ARG A 602 -15.34 2.70 -6.18
CA ARG A 602 -15.95 2.48 -4.86
C ARG A 602 -16.04 3.77 -4.04
N ALA A 603 -15.00 4.61 -4.07
CA ALA A 603 -15.01 5.88 -3.36
C ALA A 603 -16.04 6.84 -3.99
N ILE A 604 -16.09 6.88 -5.32
CA ILE A 604 -17.06 7.70 -6.07
C ILE A 604 -18.49 7.26 -5.79
N GLN A 605 -18.78 5.95 -5.84
CA GLN A 605 -20.11 5.46 -5.49
C GLN A 605 -20.48 5.82 -4.04
N GLY A 606 -19.55 5.66 -3.10
CA GLY A 606 -19.78 6.07 -1.70
C GLY A 606 -19.98 7.58 -1.49
N MET A 607 -19.42 8.42 -2.36
CA MET A 607 -19.71 9.87 -2.39
C MET A 607 -21.13 10.12 -2.94
N LEU A 608 -21.50 9.49 -4.06
CA LEU A 608 -22.83 9.62 -4.66
C LEU A 608 -23.95 9.11 -3.74
N ASP A 609 -23.74 7.99 -3.05
CA ASP A 609 -24.70 7.45 -2.08
C ASP A 609 -24.86 8.40 -0.88
N PHE A 610 -23.75 9.03 -0.44
CA PHE A 610 -23.78 10.04 0.61
C PHE A 610 -24.55 11.28 0.14
N ASP A 611 -24.30 11.75 -1.07
CA ASP A 611 -24.96 12.91 -1.65
C ASP A 611 -26.48 12.70 -1.76
N TYR A 612 -26.89 11.53 -2.23
CA TYR A 612 -28.30 11.13 -2.32
C TYR A 612 -28.94 11.07 -0.92
N SER A 613 -28.26 10.45 0.05
CA SER A 613 -28.73 10.39 1.45
C SER A 613 -28.85 11.78 2.09
N CYS A 614 -28.00 12.72 1.67
CA CYS A 614 -28.09 14.11 2.09
C CYS A 614 -29.23 14.90 1.43
N GLY A 615 -29.88 14.33 0.40
CA GLY A 615 -30.91 15.00 -0.38
C GLY A 615 -30.36 16.08 -1.30
N ARG A 616 -29.12 15.92 -1.80
CA ARG A 616 -28.55 16.83 -2.81
C ARG A 616 -29.30 16.71 -4.13
N SER A 617 -29.31 17.80 -4.90
CA SER A 617 -29.91 17.83 -6.25
C SER A 617 -29.01 17.22 -7.32
N ALA A 618 -27.69 17.25 -7.11
CA ALA A 618 -26.68 16.77 -8.05
C ALA A 618 -25.54 16.05 -7.34
N PRO A 619 -24.90 15.08 -8.02
CA PRO A 619 -23.75 14.34 -7.48
C PRO A 619 -22.58 15.28 -7.26
N SER A 620 -21.87 15.07 -6.17
CA SER A 620 -20.66 15.84 -5.85
C SER A 620 -19.49 15.51 -6.76
N VAL A 621 -19.49 14.38 -7.46
CA VAL A 621 -18.48 14.03 -8.46
C VAL A 621 -19.00 14.39 -9.84
N ALA A 622 -18.30 15.27 -10.54
CA ALA A 622 -18.63 15.65 -11.91
C ALA A 622 -17.95 14.76 -12.94
N ALA A 623 -16.67 14.42 -12.70
CA ALA A 623 -15.89 13.58 -13.59
C ALA A 623 -14.68 12.95 -12.88
N MET A 624 -14.04 12.02 -13.57
CA MET A 624 -12.76 11.45 -13.17
C MET A 624 -11.64 11.88 -14.11
N ILE A 625 -10.42 11.94 -13.57
CA ILE A 625 -9.20 12.18 -14.34
C ILE A 625 -8.29 10.95 -14.20
N TYR A 626 -8.03 10.23 -15.30
CA TYR A 626 -7.22 9.03 -15.33
C TYR A 626 -6.29 9.00 -16.57
N PRO A 627 -4.99 9.31 -16.40
CA PRO A 627 -4.08 9.55 -17.53
C PRO A 627 -3.62 8.28 -18.27
N PHE A 628 -3.90 7.09 -17.75
CA PHE A 628 -3.38 5.82 -18.28
C PHE A 628 -4.35 5.09 -19.24
N GLY A 629 -5.50 5.68 -19.56
CA GLY A 629 -6.52 5.10 -20.44
C GLY A 629 -6.99 6.06 -21.53
N GLY A 630 -7.96 5.64 -22.33
CA GLY A 630 -8.68 6.53 -23.25
C GLY A 630 -9.87 7.21 -22.58
N HIS A 631 -10.43 8.23 -23.24
CA HIS A 631 -11.72 8.80 -22.84
C HIS A 631 -12.80 7.73 -22.88
N HIS A 632 -13.51 7.57 -21.77
CA HIS A 632 -14.63 6.66 -21.67
C HIS A 632 -15.62 7.17 -20.64
N ILE A 633 -16.73 6.46 -20.49
CA ILE A 633 -17.77 6.76 -19.51
C ILE A 633 -17.82 5.59 -18.53
N GLN A 634 -17.92 5.90 -17.24
CA GLN A 634 -18.13 4.91 -16.21
C GLN A 634 -19.53 5.04 -15.61
N LYS A 635 -20.16 3.88 -15.37
CA LYS A 635 -21.50 3.77 -14.82
C LYS A 635 -21.46 3.77 -13.29
N PHE A 636 -22.39 4.50 -12.68
CA PHE A 636 -22.61 4.63 -11.25
C PHE A 636 -24.12 4.61 -10.94
N TYR A 637 -24.49 4.62 -9.66
CA TYR A 637 -25.86 4.77 -9.20
C TYR A 637 -26.10 6.12 -8.53
N TRP A 638 -27.29 6.69 -8.78
CA TRP A 638 -27.88 7.81 -8.07
C TRP A 638 -29.21 7.35 -7.46
N GLY A 639 -29.14 6.92 -6.19
CA GLY A 639 -30.25 6.20 -5.55
C GLY A 639 -30.49 4.85 -6.24
N THR A 640 -31.65 4.69 -6.87
CA THR A 640 -32.02 3.47 -7.62
C THR A 640 -31.74 3.55 -9.12
N LYS A 641 -31.40 4.73 -9.64
CA LYS A 641 -31.19 4.96 -11.07
C LYS A 641 -29.70 4.93 -11.42
N GLU A 642 -29.39 4.55 -12.66
CA GLU A 642 -28.01 4.63 -13.15
C GLU A 642 -27.65 6.06 -13.57
N THR A 643 -26.40 6.44 -13.41
CA THR A 643 -25.82 7.68 -13.92
C THR A 643 -24.46 7.39 -14.56
N LEU A 644 -24.01 8.28 -15.44
CA LEU A 644 -22.84 8.13 -16.26
C LEU A 644 -21.87 9.28 -15.98
N LEU A 645 -20.68 8.96 -15.48
CA LEU A 645 -19.63 9.96 -15.24
C LEU A 645 -18.51 9.82 -16.28
N PRO A 646 -18.09 10.93 -16.93
CA PRO A 646 -17.01 10.90 -17.90
C PRO A 646 -15.64 10.72 -17.25
N VAL A 647 -14.74 10.07 -17.99
CA VAL A 647 -13.33 9.87 -17.63
C VAL A 647 -12.46 10.61 -18.63
N TYR A 648 -11.70 11.58 -18.14
CA TYR A 648 -10.77 12.37 -18.93
C TYR A 648 -9.33 11.91 -18.70
N THR A 649 -8.48 12.12 -19.69
CA THR A 649 -7.05 11.79 -19.64
C THR A 649 -6.20 12.97 -19.15
N SER A 650 -6.72 14.20 -19.25
CA SER A 650 -6.06 15.44 -18.85
C SER A 650 -6.91 16.27 -17.90
N VAL A 651 -6.27 17.07 -17.03
CA VAL A 651 -6.95 18.04 -16.15
C VAL A 651 -7.64 19.13 -16.99
N GLY A 652 -6.97 19.59 -18.05
CA GLY A 652 -7.49 20.67 -18.91
C GLY A 652 -8.82 20.34 -19.57
N ASP A 653 -8.98 19.11 -20.10
CA ASP A 653 -10.24 18.69 -20.73
C ASP A 653 -11.38 18.62 -19.70
N ALA A 654 -11.10 18.08 -18.51
CA ALA A 654 -12.08 17.99 -17.44
C ALA A 654 -12.54 19.38 -16.99
N VAL A 655 -11.60 20.29 -16.72
CA VAL A 655 -11.88 21.68 -16.32
C VAL A 655 -12.62 22.46 -17.42
N ALA A 656 -12.31 22.21 -18.69
CA ALA A 656 -13.01 22.84 -19.81
C ALA A 656 -14.47 22.39 -19.93
N LYS A 657 -14.76 21.12 -19.60
CA LYS A 657 -16.12 20.53 -19.68
C LYS A 657 -16.96 20.73 -18.43
N HIS A 658 -16.33 20.93 -17.26
CA HIS A 658 -17.01 21.09 -15.98
C HIS A 658 -16.51 22.35 -15.24
N PRO A 659 -16.92 23.55 -15.70
CA PRO A 659 -16.50 24.83 -15.10
C PRO A 659 -17.10 25.08 -13.70
N ASP A 660 -18.08 24.28 -13.29
CA ASP A 660 -18.73 24.28 -11.97
C ASP A 660 -17.91 23.59 -10.87
N VAL A 661 -16.83 22.89 -11.23
CA VAL A 661 -15.98 22.16 -10.29
C VAL A 661 -14.94 23.07 -9.65
N ASP A 662 -14.91 23.07 -8.31
CA ASP A 662 -13.93 23.82 -7.50
C ASP A 662 -13.12 22.94 -6.54
N VAL A 663 -13.36 21.63 -6.51
CA VAL A 663 -12.66 20.66 -5.65
C VAL A 663 -12.00 19.55 -6.45
N VAL A 664 -10.81 19.12 -6.05
CA VAL A 664 -10.19 17.89 -6.56
C VAL A 664 -9.89 16.93 -5.41
N VAL A 665 -10.39 15.70 -5.49
CA VAL A 665 -9.99 14.60 -4.61
C VAL A 665 -8.92 13.78 -5.31
N ASN A 666 -7.67 13.94 -4.87
CA ASN A 666 -6.49 13.39 -5.54
C ASN A 666 -6.05 12.05 -4.93
N PHE A 667 -6.30 10.96 -5.67
CA PHE A 667 -5.85 9.60 -5.35
C PHE A 667 -4.59 9.18 -6.14
N ALA A 668 -3.84 10.13 -6.68
CA ALA A 668 -2.49 9.86 -7.20
C ALA A 668 -1.62 9.16 -6.13
N SER A 669 -0.64 8.35 -6.57
CA SER A 669 0.29 7.72 -5.63
C SER A 669 1.28 8.76 -5.08
N SER A 670 1.98 8.45 -3.99
CA SER A 670 3.03 9.32 -3.45
C SER A 670 4.13 9.69 -4.46
N ARG A 671 4.28 8.89 -5.53
CA ARG A 671 5.24 9.11 -6.62
C ARG A 671 4.74 10.13 -7.66
N SER A 672 3.42 10.24 -7.87
CA SER A 672 2.83 11.11 -8.89
C SER A 672 2.05 12.30 -8.32
N VAL A 673 1.87 12.36 -7.00
CA VAL A 673 1.10 13.40 -6.32
C VAL A 673 1.68 14.80 -6.50
N LEU A 674 3.01 14.96 -6.50
CA LEU A 674 3.65 16.26 -6.74
C LEU A 674 3.28 16.78 -8.13
N GLY A 675 3.50 15.97 -9.17
CA GLY A 675 3.21 16.37 -10.55
C GLY A 675 1.73 16.72 -10.76
N SER A 676 0.83 15.83 -10.36
CA SER A 676 -0.63 16.04 -10.51
C SER A 676 -1.13 17.26 -9.74
N THR A 677 -0.66 17.48 -8.52
CA THR A 677 -1.11 18.62 -7.70
C THR A 677 -0.51 19.93 -8.21
N MET A 678 0.77 19.94 -8.60
CA MET A 678 1.42 21.13 -9.13
C MET A 678 0.85 21.57 -10.47
N GLU A 679 0.44 20.65 -11.34
CA GLU A 679 -0.32 20.96 -12.58
C GLU A 679 -1.60 21.73 -12.24
N ILE A 680 -2.41 21.20 -11.31
CA ILE A 680 -3.68 21.83 -10.90
C ILE A 680 -3.43 23.21 -10.29
N LEU A 681 -2.46 23.32 -9.37
CA LEU A 681 -2.13 24.59 -8.74
C LEU A 681 -1.66 25.60 -9.78
N LYS A 682 -0.73 25.23 -10.67
CA LYS A 682 -0.12 26.18 -11.60
C LYS A 682 -1.10 26.71 -12.63
N ASP A 683 -1.89 25.82 -13.20
CA ASP A 683 -2.65 26.12 -14.42
C ASP A 683 -4.15 26.33 -14.16
N TYR A 684 -4.68 25.92 -13.00
CA TYR A 684 -6.14 25.89 -12.75
C TYR A 684 -6.58 26.39 -11.36
N SER A 685 -5.71 27.08 -10.61
CA SER A 685 -6.04 27.62 -9.27
C SER A 685 -7.08 28.74 -9.27
N ASP A 686 -7.38 29.33 -10.43
CA ASP A 686 -8.48 30.29 -10.59
C ASP A 686 -9.85 29.61 -10.43
N LYS A 687 -9.96 28.33 -10.81
CA LYS A 687 -11.19 27.52 -10.73
C LYS A 687 -11.18 26.57 -9.54
N ILE A 688 -10.08 25.85 -9.31
CA ILE A 688 -9.96 24.88 -8.22
C ILE A 688 -9.52 25.60 -6.94
N LYS A 689 -10.34 25.50 -5.88
CA LYS A 689 -10.15 26.18 -4.59
C LYS A 689 -9.83 25.23 -3.44
N SER A 690 -10.05 23.93 -3.62
CA SER A 690 -9.58 22.94 -2.64
C SER A 690 -9.10 21.65 -3.30
N ILE A 691 -8.01 21.08 -2.76
CA ILE A 691 -7.47 19.80 -3.18
C ILE A 691 -7.29 18.91 -1.95
N ALA A 692 -7.88 17.74 -1.96
CA ALA A 692 -7.64 16.72 -0.95
C ALA A 692 -6.62 15.71 -1.46
N ILE A 693 -5.50 15.54 -0.74
CA ILE A 693 -4.39 14.66 -1.12
C ILE A 693 -4.45 13.39 -0.28
N ILE A 694 -4.88 12.28 -0.88
CA ILE A 694 -5.11 11.03 -0.15
C ILE A 694 -3.82 10.23 0.09
N ALA A 695 -2.83 10.40 -0.78
CA ALA A 695 -1.57 9.65 -0.76
C ALA A 695 -0.83 9.76 0.59
N GLU A 696 -0.46 8.63 1.18
CA GLU A 696 0.48 8.56 2.30
C GLU A 696 1.91 8.32 1.80
N GLY A 697 2.91 8.80 2.55
CA GLY A 697 4.32 8.63 2.21
C GLY A 697 4.81 9.63 1.17
N VAL A 698 4.28 10.84 1.20
CA VAL A 698 4.76 11.94 0.36
C VAL A 698 6.05 12.52 0.98
N PRO A 699 7.14 12.68 0.20
CA PRO A 699 8.34 13.34 0.68
C PRO A 699 8.09 14.67 1.37
N GLU A 700 8.71 14.89 2.53
CA GLU A 700 8.53 16.08 3.37
C GLU A 700 8.81 17.36 2.58
N ARG A 701 9.82 17.33 1.70
CA ARG A 701 10.14 18.43 0.77
C ARG A 701 9.02 18.68 -0.24
N HIS A 702 8.46 17.64 -0.86
CA HIS A 702 7.36 17.77 -1.81
C HIS A 702 6.07 18.28 -1.13
N ALA A 703 5.78 17.83 0.09
CA ALA A 703 4.64 18.32 0.86
C ALA A 703 4.76 19.82 1.13
N ARG A 704 5.96 20.32 1.46
CA ARG A 704 6.25 21.75 1.62
C ARG A 704 6.07 22.53 0.31
N GLU A 705 6.59 22.02 -0.80
CA GLU A 705 6.43 22.67 -2.12
C GLU A 705 4.95 22.85 -2.50
N ILE A 706 4.14 21.80 -2.31
CA ILE A 706 2.69 21.85 -2.55
C ILE A 706 2.02 22.86 -1.63
N LEU A 707 2.32 22.80 -0.33
CA LEU A 707 1.76 23.69 0.69
C LEU A 707 1.98 25.17 0.32
N TRP A 708 3.23 25.55 0.07
CA TRP A 708 3.59 26.95 -0.15
C TRP A 708 3.10 27.47 -1.51
N GLU A 709 3.11 26.63 -2.56
CA GLU A 709 2.51 27.00 -3.84
C GLU A 709 0.99 27.19 -3.71
N ALA A 710 0.32 26.35 -2.93
CA ALA A 710 -1.12 26.45 -2.69
C ALA A 710 -1.49 27.70 -1.88
N GLU A 711 -0.72 28.04 -0.85
CA GLU A 711 -0.90 29.27 -0.07
C GLU A 711 -0.80 30.52 -0.97
N GLN A 712 0.20 30.57 -1.85
CA GLN A 712 0.39 31.69 -2.80
C GLN A 712 -0.76 31.87 -3.78
N ARG A 713 -1.56 30.82 -3.97
CA ARG A 713 -2.70 30.75 -4.91
C ARG A 713 -4.05 30.78 -4.20
N GLY A 714 -4.08 30.78 -2.87
CA GLY A 714 -5.30 30.74 -2.08
C GLY A 714 -6.09 29.45 -2.26
N VAL A 715 -5.41 28.30 -2.42
CA VAL A 715 -6.02 26.98 -2.55
C VAL A 715 -5.89 26.20 -1.24
N LEU A 716 -6.99 25.66 -0.72
CA LEU A 716 -6.99 24.85 0.50
C LEU A 716 -6.52 23.42 0.19
N ILE A 717 -5.39 23.01 0.77
CA ILE A 717 -4.91 21.63 0.71
C ILE A 717 -5.31 20.87 1.97
N ILE A 718 -6.03 19.75 1.83
CA ILE A 718 -6.32 18.83 2.94
C ILE A 718 -5.48 17.56 2.73
N GLY A 719 -4.60 17.22 3.68
CA GLY A 719 -3.58 16.18 3.51
C GLY A 719 -2.18 16.76 3.27
N PRO A 720 -1.18 15.98 2.84
CA PRO A 720 -1.26 14.57 2.43
C PRO A 720 -1.53 13.57 3.57
N ALA A 721 -1.53 12.28 3.26
CA ALA A 721 -1.75 11.19 4.22
C ALA A 721 -3.07 11.34 5.00
N THR A 722 -4.15 11.65 4.29
CA THR A 722 -5.47 11.84 4.89
C THR A 722 -6.54 10.98 4.22
N VAL A 723 -7.61 10.68 4.95
CA VAL A 723 -8.86 10.20 4.36
C VAL A 723 -9.67 11.35 3.74
N GLY A 724 -9.37 12.59 4.13
CA GLY A 724 -10.05 13.81 3.73
C GLY A 724 -10.87 14.41 4.87
N GLY A 725 -12.18 14.46 4.68
CA GLY A 725 -13.12 15.00 5.64
C GLY A 725 -14.57 14.86 5.18
N ILE A 726 -15.48 15.22 6.06
CA ILE A 726 -16.92 15.12 5.83
C ILE A 726 -17.63 16.36 6.36
N LYS A 727 -18.52 16.91 5.54
CA LYS A 727 -19.47 17.93 5.92
C LYS A 727 -20.88 17.37 5.74
N PRO A 728 -21.48 16.82 6.80
CA PRO A 728 -22.81 16.23 6.75
C PRO A 728 -23.86 17.12 6.09
N GLY A 729 -24.67 16.53 5.20
CA GLY A 729 -25.65 17.26 4.38
C GLY A 729 -25.07 17.98 3.16
N CYS A 730 -23.74 18.07 3.03
CA CYS A 730 -23.07 18.89 2.02
C CYS A 730 -22.13 18.08 1.14
N PHE A 731 -20.99 17.61 1.66
CA PHE A 731 -19.94 17.02 0.83
C PHE A 731 -19.09 16.05 1.65
N ARG A 732 -18.65 14.97 1.01
CA ARG A 732 -17.75 13.98 1.59
C ARG A 732 -16.55 13.81 0.67
N ILE A 733 -15.35 13.87 1.24
CA ILE A 733 -14.12 13.64 0.49
C ILE A 733 -13.83 12.13 0.44
N GLY A 734 -13.94 11.54 -0.74
CA GLY A 734 -13.56 10.16 -1.01
C GLY A 734 -14.16 9.18 -0.01
N ASN A 735 -13.29 8.46 0.72
CA ASN A 735 -13.71 7.40 1.62
C ASN A 735 -14.11 7.85 3.04
N SER A 736 -14.10 9.15 3.36
CA SER A 736 -14.38 9.65 4.71
C SER A 736 -15.76 9.24 5.25
N GLY A 737 -15.83 8.63 6.45
CA GLY A 737 -17.10 8.20 7.04
C GLY A 737 -17.55 6.79 6.67
N GLY A 738 -16.79 6.03 5.87
CA GLY A 738 -17.08 4.60 5.69
C GLY A 738 -18.23 4.26 4.73
N MET A 739 -18.76 3.06 4.85
CA MET A 739 -19.93 2.62 4.10
C MET A 739 -21.21 3.31 4.60
N MET A 740 -22.30 3.15 3.86
CA MET A 740 -23.56 3.83 4.16
C MET A 740 -24.12 3.45 5.53
N ASP A 741 -23.90 2.22 5.99
CA ASP A 741 -24.26 1.79 7.34
C ASP A 741 -23.70 2.72 8.42
N ASN A 742 -22.43 3.11 8.32
CA ASN A 742 -21.79 4.05 9.24
C ASN A 742 -22.26 5.50 9.04
N ILE A 743 -22.51 5.91 7.79
CA ILE A 743 -23.09 7.24 7.49
C ILE A 743 -24.44 7.39 8.17
N ILE A 744 -25.28 6.36 8.15
CA ILE A 744 -26.58 6.38 8.82
C ILE A 744 -26.42 6.26 10.33
N SER A 745 -25.62 5.31 10.84
CA SER A 745 -25.47 5.08 12.29
C SER A 745 -24.86 6.28 13.02
N SER A 746 -23.88 6.94 12.40
CA SER A 746 -23.25 8.17 12.92
C SER A 746 -24.02 9.44 12.52
N LYS A 747 -25.16 9.28 11.87
CA LYS A 747 -26.06 10.35 11.43
C LYS A 747 -25.35 11.45 10.62
N LEU A 748 -24.52 11.05 9.67
CA LEU A 748 -23.69 11.95 8.84
C LEU A 748 -24.42 12.48 7.60
N TYR A 749 -25.67 12.10 7.36
CA TYR A 749 -26.49 12.59 6.24
C TYR A 749 -27.12 13.98 6.48
N ARG A 750 -26.90 14.57 7.67
CA ARG A 750 -27.39 15.91 8.06
C ARG A 750 -26.44 16.59 9.04
N ALA A 751 -26.35 17.90 8.97
CA ALA A 751 -25.46 18.70 9.81
C ALA A 751 -25.91 18.71 11.28
N GLY A 752 -24.96 18.48 12.19
CA GLY A 752 -25.08 18.85 13.60
C GLY A 752 -24.48 20.23 13.86
N SER A 753 -23.89 20.44 15.05
CA SER A 753 -23.35 21.75 15.46
C SER A 753 -21.87 21.72 15.86
N VAL A 754 -21.20 20.57 15.76
CA VAL A 754 -19.84 20.37 16.26
C VAL A 754 -18.83 20.26 15.11
N GLY A 755 -17.90 21.21 15.02
CA GLY A 755 -16.78 21.16 14.08
C GLY A 755 -15.57 20.48 14.71
N TYR A 756 -14.99 19.47 14.05
CA TYR A 756 -13.78 18.83 14.56
C TYR A 756 -12.62 18.87 13.57
N VAL A 757 -11.41 18.84 14.12
CA VAL A 757 -10.17 18.64 13.37
C VAL A 757 -9.30 17.58 14.07
N SER A 758 -8.71 16.69 13.29
CA SER A 758 -7.83 15.61 13.77
C SER A 758 -6.66 15.39 12.81
N LYS A 759 -5.54 14.84 13.29
CA LYS A 759 -4.50 14.28 12.39
C LYS A 759 -4.93 12.94 11.79
N SER A 760 -5.52 12.05 12.59
CA SER A 760 -5.80 10.67 12.19
C SER A 760 -7.14 10.51 11.47
N GLY A 761 -7.12 9.98 10.24
CA GLY A 761 -8.34 9.61 9.53
C GLY A 761 -9.13 8.47 10.20
N GLY A 762 -8.46 7.54 10.90
CA GLY A 762 -9.16 6.49 11.66
C GLY A 762 -9.91 7.07 12.85
N MET A 763 -9.25 7.95 13.62
CA MET A 763 -9.88 8.60 14.77
C MET A 763 -10.93 9.64 14.36
N SER A 764 -10.84 10.25 13.18
CA SER A 764 -11.90 11.14 12.70
C SER A 764 -13.24 10.42 12.56
N ASN A 765 -13.23 9.14 12.15
CA ASN A 765 -14.46 8.37 12.07
C ASN A 765 -14.93 7.86 13.44
N GLU A 766 -14.01 7.60 14.36
CA GLU A 766 -14.37 7.36 15.77
C GLU A 766 -14.99 8.62 16.41
N LEU A 767 -14.49 9.81 16.10
CA LEU A 767 -15.09 11.09 16.53
C LEU A 767 -16.51 11.25 15.98
N ASN A 768 -16.76 10.91 14.69
CA ASN A 768 -18.12 10.93 14.14
C ASN A 768 -19.08 10.07 14.98
N ASN A 769 -18.65 8.87 15.36
CA ASN A 769 -19.43 7.96 16.19
C ASN A 769 -19.62 8.49 17.63
N ILE A 770 -18.57 9.01 18.26
CA ILE A 770 -18.67 9.60 19.61
C ILE A 770 -19.63 10.80 19.59
N LEU A 771 -19.51 11.69 18.61
CA LEU A 771 -20.32 12.90 18.48
C LEU A 771 -21.79 12.58 18.22
N SER A 772 -22.11 11.51 17.46
CA SER A 772 -23.48 11.10 17.22
C SER A 772 -24.20 10.59 18.48
N PHE A 773 -23.45 10.10 19.47
CA PHE A 773 -24.00 9.64 20.76
C PHE A 773 -23.99 10.70 21.87
N THR A 774 -23.18 11.75 21.73
CA THR A 774 -22.95 12.74 22.80
C THR A 774 -23.53 14.11 22.50
N THR A 775 -23.81 14.41 21.23
CA THR A 775 -24.28 15.72 20.74
C THR A 775 -25.37 15.55 19.66
N ASN A 776 -25.76 16.61 18.94
CA ASN A 776 -26.60 16.49 17.73
C ASN A 776 -25.83 16.01 16.48
N GLY A 777 -24.51 15.87 16.57
CA GLY A 777 -23.64 15.32 15.53
C GLY A 777 -22.64 16.32 14.93
N THR A 778 -21.89 15.83 13.96
CA THR A 778 -20.84 16.59 13.25
C THR A 778 -21.44 17.68 12.35
N TYR A 779 -20.91 18.90 12.44
CA TYR A 779 -21.15 19.99 11.48
C TYR A 779 -20.18 19.89 10.29
N GLU A 780 -18.88 19.85 10.57
CA GLU A 780 -17.81 19.64 9.60
C GLU A 780 -16.61 18.98 10.30
N GLY A 781 -16.06 17.93 9.70
CA GLY A 781 -15.00 17.13 10.26
C GLY A 781 -13.85 16.95 9.29
N ILE A 782 -12.65 17.38 9.66
CA ILE A 782 -11.47 17.32 8.79
C ILE A 782 -10.36 16.50 9.45
N ALA A 783 -9.80 15.56 8.70
CA ALA A 783 -8.52 14.95 9.02
C ALA A 783 -7.42 15.69 8.24
N ILE A 784 -6.51 16.40 8.92
CA ILE A 784 -5.45 17.16 8.25
C ILE A 784 -4.36 16.27 7.66
N GLY A 785 -4.25 15.03 8.15
CA GLY A 785 -3.28 14.04 7.70
C GLY A 785 -2.15 13.77 8.70
N GLY A 786 -1.52 12.60 8.57
CA GLY A 786 -0.45 12.13 9.46
C GLY A 786 0.97 12.55 9.06
N ASP A 787 1.13 13.22 7.92
CA ASP A 787 2.42 13.71 7.45
C ASP A 787 2.93 14.87 8.32
N ARG A 788 4.26 15.07 8.34
CA ARG A 788 4.91 16.08 9.19
C ARG A 788 4.47 17.51 8.86
N TYR A 789 4.27 17.80 7.58
CA TYR A 789 3.88 19.12 7.06
C TYR A 789 2.55 19.00 6.31
N PRO A 790 1.41 18.95 7.01
CA PRO A 790 0.11 18.93 6.35
C PRO A 790 -0.14 20.27 5.64
N GLY A 791 -0.78 20.22 4.48
CA GLY A 791 -1.12 21.38 3.64
C GLY A 791 -2.04 22.39 4.32
N SER A 792 -2.82 21.93 5.31
CA SER A 792 -3.58 22.75 6.24
C SER A 792 -3.40 22.25 7.66
N THR A 793 -3.47 23.14 8.64
CA THR A 793 -3.15 22.86 10.05
C THR A 793 -4.40 22.93 10.93
N PHE A 794 -4.27 22.58 12.21
CA PHE A 794 -5.36 22.67 13.17
C PHE A 794 -5.97 24.07 13.24
N ILE A 795 -5.13 25.10 13.32
CA ILE A 795 -5.58 26.47 13.45
C ILE A 795 -6.35 26.93 12.21
N ASP A 796 -5.94 26.51 11.01
CA ASP A 796 -6.59 26.91 9.76
C ASP A 796 -8.06 26.46 9.75
N HIS A 797 -8.34 25.21 10.14
CA HIS A 797 -9.72 24.72 10.19
C HIS A 797 -10.50 25.27 11.38
N LEU A 798 -9.89 25.42 12.55
CA LEU A 798 -10.59 25.97 13.72
C LEU A 798 -10.98 27.44 13.53
N LEU A 799 -10.18 28.25 12.84
CA LEU A 799 -10.55 29.63 12.49
C LEU A 799 -11.70 29.67 11.49
N ARG A 800 -11.76 28.73 10.53
CA ARG A 800 -12.93 28.60 9.64
C ARG A 800 -14.18 28.25 10.42
N TYR A 801 -14.08 27.32 11.36
CA TYR A 801 -15.21 26.92 12.21
C TYR A 801 -15.63 28.03 13.17
N GLU A 802 -14.69 28.82 13.70
CA GLU A 802 -14.99 30.01 14.49
C GLU A 802 -15.78 31.04 13.67
N ALA A 803 -15.37 31.28 12.42
CA ALA A 803 -16.03 32.22 11.53
C ALA A 803 -17.42 31.78 11.06
N ASP A 804 -17.70 30.47 10.97
CA ASP A 804 -19.00 29.96 10.53
C ASP A 804 -20.03 29.99 11.67
N PRO A 805 -21.11 30.79 11.59
CA PRO A 805 -22.09 30.89 12.67
C PRO A 805 -22.83 29.59 12.95
N GLU A 806 -22.92 28.65 12.00
CA GLU A 806 -23.64 27.38 12.19
C GLU A 806 -22.83 26.35 13.01
N CYS A 807 -21.51 26.50 13.05
CA CYS A 807 -20.66 25.73 13.96
C CYS A 807 -20.67 26.37 15.35
N LYS A 808 -21.05 25.61 16.39
CA LYS A 808 -21.26 26.15 17.75
C LYS A 808 -20.22 25.69 18.76
N MET A 809 -19.57 24.57 18.50
CA MET A 809 -18.62 23.92 19.39
C MET A 809 -17.48 23.32 18.57
N LEU A 810 -16.26 23.40 19.10
CA LEU A 810 -15.05 22.95 18.42
C LEU A 810 -14.44 21.73 19.12
N VAL A 811 -13.88 20.81 18.35
CA VAL A 811 -13.15 19.66 18.86
C VAL A 811 -11.78 19.57 18.20
N LEU A 812 -10.74 19.45 19.02
CA LEU A 812 -9.36 19.27 18.56
C LEU A 812 -8.80 17.94 19.09
N LEU A 813 -8.55 16.99 18.19
CA LEU A 813 -7.83 15.76 18.53
C LEU A 813 -6.39 15.88 18.03
N GLY A 814 -5.53 16.35 18.92
CA GLY A 814 -4.09 16.50 18.73
C GLY A 814 -3.33 15.19 18.92
N GLU A 815 -2.01 15.25 18.78
CA GLU A 815 -1.13 14.08 18.89
C GLU A 815 0.26 14.50 19.38
N VAL A 816 1.00 13.57 19.98
CA VAL A 816 2.43 13.74 20.27
C VAL A 816 3.22 14.14 19.01
N GLY A 817 4.24 14.99 19.19
CA GLY A 817 5.09 15.50 18.10
C GLY A 817 4.60 16.80 17.48
N GLY A 818 5.53 17.70 17.17
CA GLY A 818 5.24 19.05 16.67
C GLY A 818 4.58 19.98 17.70
N VAL A 819 4.32 21.22 17.31
CA VAL A 819 3.82 22.29 18.21
C VAL A 819 2.57 23.01 17.68
N GLU A 820 1.85 22.41 16.73
CA GLU A 820 0.70 23.05 16.08
C GLU A 820 -0.43 23.40 17.06
N GLU A 821 -0.63 22.60 18.12
CA GLU A 821 -1.63 22.87 19.15
C GLU A 821 -1.39 24.21 19.87
N TYR A 822 -0.13 24.64 20.01
CA TYR A 822 0.21 25.92 20.64
C TYR A 822 -0.25 27.13 19.83
N ARG A 823 -0.35 27.02 18.50
CA ARG A 823 -0.92 28.08 17.66
C ARG A 823 -2.41 28.27 17.94
N VAL A 824 -3.11 27.18 18.28
CA VAL A 824 -4.52 27.23 18.72
C VAL A 824 -4.64 27.82 20.12
N ILE A 825 -3.74 27.42 21.03
CA ILE A 825 -3.65 28.01 22.38
C ILE A 825 -3.53 29.53 22.31
N GLU A 826 -2.64 30.03 21.46
CA GLU A 826 -2.45 31.47 21.28
C GLU A 826 -3.70 32.16 20.70
N ALA A 827 -4.40 31.51 19.76
CA ALA A 827 -5.64 32.04 19.21
C ALA A 827 -6.77 32.12 20.26
N VAL A 828 -6.83 31.18 21.22
CA VAL A 828 -7.76 31.24 22.35
C VAL A 828 -7.36 32.35 23.33
N LYS A 829 -6.08 32.42 23.73
CA LYS A 829 -5.57 33.45 24.66
C LYS A 829 -5.77 34.87 24.13
N THR A 830 -5.59 35.08 22.83
CA THR A 830 -5.79 36.39 22.17
C THR A 830 -7.25 36.70 21.85
N GLY A 831 -8.19 35.79 22.16
CA GLY A 831 -9.62 35.96 21.89
C GLY A 831 -10.00 35.88 20.41
N LYS A 832 -9.13 35.34 19.55
CA LYS A 832 -9.43 35.06 18.14
C LYS A 832 -10.39 33.89 17.99
N ILE A 833 -10.31 32.89 18.87
CA ILE A 833 -11.30 31.81 18.98
C ILE A 833 -12.05 31.97 20.30
N LYS A 834 -13.38 32.06 20.22
CA LYS A 834 -14.26 32.30 21.37
C LYS A 834 -15.21 31.13 21.63
N LYS A 835 -15.49 30.29 20.62
CA LYS A 835 -16.31 29.09 20.79
C LYS A 835 -15.61 28.11 21.73
N PRO A 836 -16.38 27.33 22.54
CA PRO A 836 -15.79 26.34 23.42
C PRO A 836 -15.08 25.25 22.61
N ILE A 837 -13.85 24.94 23.04
CA ILE A 837 -13.03 23.89 22.43
C ILE A 837 -12.86 22.74 23.42
N VAL A 838 -13.32 21.54 23.06
CA VAL A 838 -12.95 20.30 23.73
C VAL A 838 -11.74 19.71 23.02
N ALA A 839 -10.66 19.45 23.76
CA ALA A 839 -9.41 19.02 23.16
C ALA A 839 -8.73 17.88 23.90
N TRP A 840 -8.03 17.04 23.15
CA TRP A 840 -7.17 15.99 23.70
C TRP A 840 -6.02 15.71 22.74
N ALA A 841 -4.79 15.67 23.25
CA ALA A 841 -3.62 15.18 22.54
C ALA A 841 -3.33 13.73 22.96
N ILE A 842 -3.34 12.81 21.99
CA ILE A 842 -3.01 11.39 22.20
C ILE A 842 -1.48 11.17 22.21
N GLY A 843 -1.01 10.09 22.83
CA GLY A 843 0.42 9.74 22.95
C GLY A 843 1.02 10.01 24.32
N THR A 844 0.19 10.08 25.36
CA THR A 844 0.64 10.21 26.77
C THR A 844 1.49 9.04 27.26
N CYS A 845 1.42 7.87 26.60
CA CYS A 845 2.23 6.70 26.93
C CYS A 845 3.71 6.87 26.58
N ALA A 846 4.07 7.84 25.72
CA ALA A 846 5.44 8.02 25.23
C ALA A 846 6.48 8.19 26.36
N LYS A 847 6.12 8.92 27.43
CA LYS A 847 6.99 9.13 28.61
C LYS A 847 7.24 7.86 29.43
N MET A 848 6.46 6.80 29.20
CA MET A 848 6.58 5.54 29.94
C MET A 848 7.51 4.56 29.24
N PHE A 849 7.98 4.89 28.03
CA PHE A 849 8.94 4.07 27.29
C PHE A 849 10.37 4.49 27.61
N THR A 850 11.25 3.52 27.81
CA THR A 850 12.66 3.74 28.13
C THR A 850 13.49 4.24 26.95
N THR A 851 12.95 4.16 25.74
CA THR A 851 13.58 4.61 24.50
C THR A 851 12.58 5.39 23.66
N GLU A 852 13.08 6.31 22.83
CA GLU A 852 12.24 7.06 21.90
C GLU A 852 11.53 6.11 20.93
N VAL A 853 10.20 6.18 20.89
CA VAL A 853 9.35 5.40 19.99
C VAL A 853 8.74 6.33 18.94
N GLN A 854 9.06 6.09 17.67
CA GLN A 854 8.34 6.69 16.55
C GLN A 854 7.00 5.97 16.37
N PHE A 855 5.89 6.69 16.55
CA PHE A 855 4.55 6.17 16.29
C PHE A 855 4.25 6.11 14.78
N GLY A 856 3.14 5.49 14.39
CA GLY A 856 2.83 5.16 12.99
C GLY A 856 2.82 6.36 12.02
N HIS A 857 2.22 7.49 12.42
CA HIS A 857 2.21 8.71 11.61
C HIS A 857 3.60 9.35 11.55
N ALA A 858 3.94 9.96 10.40
CA ALA A 858 5.25 10.56 10.15
C ALA A 858 5.66 11.60 11.20
N GLY A 859 4.71 12.47 11.58
CA GLY A 859 4.94 13.56 12.52
C GLY A 859 4.90 13.18 14.00
N SER A 860 4.63 11.92 14.34
CA SER A 860 4.36 11.50 15.72
C SER A 860 5.61 11.07 16.47
N MET A 861 6.51 12.03 16.70
CA MET A 861 7.74 11.88 17.47
C MET A 861 8.04 13.20 18.17
N ALA A 862 8.26 13.15 19.49
CA ALA A 862 8.61 14.33 20.28
C ALA A 862 10.13 14.51 20.35
N ASN A 863 10.62 15.69 19.94
CA ASN A 863 12.05 16.05 20.05
C ASN A 863 12.34 16.94 21.29
N SER A 864 11.30 17.42 21.96
CA SER A 864 11.34 18.32 23.11
C SER A 864 10.13 18.09 24.04
N ASP A 865 10.19 18.58 25.29
CA ASP A 865 9.07 18.42 26.25
C ASP A 865 7.79 19.09 25.75
N MET A 866 7.89 20.23 25.05
CA MET A 866 6.72 20.90 24.44
C MET A 866 6.04 20.04 23.36
N GLU A 867 6.75 19.09 22.75
CA GLU A 867 6.15 18.19 21.76
C GLU A 867 5.44 17.00 22.39
N THR A 868 5.53 16.80 23.71
CA THR A 868 4.85 15.71 24.42
C THR A 868 3.34 15.95 24.52
N ALA A 869 2.56 14.88 24.45
CA ALA A 869 1.11 14.96 24.57
C ALA A 869 0.67 15.54 25.94
N ASP A 870 1.37 15.18 27.02
CA ASP A 870 1.09 15.68 28.37
C ASP A 870 1.32 17.20 28.49
N ALA A 871 2.45 17.71 27.98
CA ALA A 871 2.73 19.14 28.01
C ALA A 871 1.67 19.93 27.22
N LYS A 872 1.26 19.42 26.05
CA LYS A 872 0.19 20.01 25.24
C LYS A 872 -1.15 20.00 25.97
N ASN A 873 -1.54 18.87 26.58
CA ASN A 873 -2.80 18.74 27.31
C ASN A 873 -2.86 19.72 28.50
N ARG A 874 -1.77 19.85 29.28
CA ARG A 874 -1.68 20.85 30.35
C ARG A 874 -1.80 22.27 29.82
N ALA A 875 -1.03 22.61 28.78
CA ALA A 875 -1.02 23.94 28.19
C ALA A 875 -2.39 24.33 27.58
N MET A 876 -3.10 23.39 26.97
CA MET A 876 -4.47 23.59 26.48
C MET A 876 -5.43 23.84 27.65
N LYS A 877 -5.35 23.02 28.73
CA LYS A 877 -6.20 23.18 29.92
C LYS A 877 -6.00 24.55 30.59
N GLU A 878 -4.75 24.98 30.76
CA GLU A 878 -4.39 26.31 31.28
C GLU A 878 -4.87 27.47 30.41
N ALA A 879 -4.96 27.26 29.09
CA ALA A 879 -5.45 28.26 28.15
C ALA A 879 -6.98 28.38 28.09
N GLY A 880 -7.72 27.54 28.82
CA GLY A 880 -9.18 27.56 28.89
C GLY A 880 -9.90 26.55 27.99
N PHE A 881 -9.18 25.58 27.42
CA PHE A 881 -9.79 24.46 26.71
C PHE A 881 -10.42 23.51 27.71
N ILE A 882 -11.45 22.78 27.27
CA ILE A 882 -12.02 21.67 28.03
C ILE A 882 -11.21 20.42 27.69
N VAL A 883 -10.31 20.03 28.59
CA VAL A 883 -9.40 18.88 28.41
C VAL A 883 -9.74 17.81 29.46
N PRO A 884 -10.21 16.61 29.05
CA PRO A 884 -10.46 15.50 29.97
C PRO A 884 -9.13 14.96 30.52
N ASP A 885 -9.18 14.14 31.57
CA ASP A 885 -7.95 13.56 32.15
C ASP A 885 -7.44 12.35 31.35
N THR A 886 -8.33 11.64 30.64
CA THR A 886 -7.98 10.58 29.69
C THR A 886 -8.88 10.62 28.44
N PHE A 887 -8.49 9.89 27.38
CA PHE A 887 -9.30 9.79 26.16
C PHE A 887 -10.68 9.15 26.42
N GLU A 888 -10.78 8.21 27.37
CA GLU A 888 -12.05 7.57 27.77
C GLU A 888 -13.09 8.56 28.28
N GLU A 889 -12.65 9.69 28.84
CA GLU A 889 -13.52 10.71 29.44
C GLU A 889 -13.93 11.79 28.42
N LEU A 890 -13.39 11.75 27.19
CA LEU A 890 -13.75 12.65 26.09
C LEU A 890 -15.26 12.66 25.78
N PRO A 891 -15.99 11.52 25.70
CA PRO A 891 -17.43 11.52 25.46
C PRO A 891 -18.23 12.29 26.53
N THR A 892 -17.81 12.21 27.79
CA THR A 892 -18.45 12.92 28.90
C THR A 892 -18.23 14.43 28.77
N ALA A 893 -16.99 14.86 28.56
CA ALA A 893 -16.65 16.27 28.36
C ALA A 893 -17.41 16.89 27.17
N LEU A 894 -17.56 16.13 26.08
CA LEU A 894 -18.33 16.55 24.90
C LEU A 894 -19.81 16.74 25.24
N ARG A 895 -20.44 15.76 25.91
CA ARG A 895 -21.85 15.81 26.29
C ARG A 895 -22.15 16.99 27.20
N GLU A 896 -21.37 17.18 28.26
CA GLU A 896 -21.57 18.27 29.22
C GLU A 896 -21.48 19.64 28.57
N THR A 897 -20.50 19.82 27.66
CA THR A 897 -20.34 21.06 26.90
C THR A 897 -21.51 21.31 25.96
N TYR A 898 -21.95 20.28 25.23
CA TYR A 898 -23.10 20.37 24.33
C TYR A 898 -24.40 20.71 25.08
N GLU A 899 -24.71 20.01 26.17
CA GLU A 899 -25.90 20.25 27.00
C GLU A 899 -25.89 21.66 27.60
N LYS A 900 -24.72 22.16 28.00
CA LYS A 900 -24.57 23.56 28.42
C LYS A 900 -24.97 24.54 27.31
N LEU A 901 -24.45 24.36 26.10
CA LEU A 901 -24.79 25.23 24.96
C LEU A 901 -26.27 25.15 24.53
N VAL A 902 -26.91 23.99 24.71
CA VAL A 902 -28.35 23.83 24.49
C VAL A 902 -29.14 24.60 25.56
N ARG A 903 -28.78 24.48 26.84
CA ARG A 903 -29.41 25.24 27.94
C ARG A 903 -29.27 26.76 27.77
N GLU A 904 -28.12 27.21 27.27
CA GLU A 904 -27.86 28.63 26.96
C GLU A 904 -28.56 29.11 25.68
N GLY A 905 -29.19 28.21 24.91
CA GLY A 905 -29.89 28.54 23.68
C GLY A 905 -28.98 28.80 22.47
N ALA A 906 -27.67 28.61 22.61
CA ALA A 906 -26.69 28.75 21.53
C ALA A 906 -26.83 27.63 20.48
N ILE A 907 -27.23 26.43 20.92
CA ILE A 907 -27.61 25.31 20.06
C ILE A 907 -29.11 25.08 20.18
N LYS A 908 -29.80 25.03 19.04
CA LYS A 908 -31.21 24.64 18.95
C LYS A 908 -31.31 23.36 18.12
N PRO A 909 -31.44 22.19 18.78
CA PRO A 909 -31.52 20.92 18.07
C PRO A 909 -32.71 20.91 17.10
N GLN A 910 -32.46 20.49 15.87
CA GLN A 910 -33.50 20.34 14.86
C GLN A 910 -34.15 18.95 14.97
N PRO A 911 -35.42 18.79 14.56
CA PRO A 911 -36.04 17.49 14.41
C PRO A 911 -35.23 16.58 13.48
N GLU A 912 -35.07 15.32 13.86
CA GLU A 912 -34.40 14.32 13.03
C GLU A 912 -35.24 14.05 11.76
N ARG A 913 -34.56 13.95 10.61
CA ARG A 913 -35.21 13.53 9.34
C ARG A 913 -34.72 12.15 8.96
N GLU A 914 -35.60 11.33 8.41
CA GLU A 914 -35.19 10.05 7.83
C GLU A 914 -34.48 10.30 6.48
N PRO A 915 -33.31 9.70 6.24
CA PRO A 915 -32.63 9.78 4.96
C PRO A 915 -33.37 8.95 3.90
N PRO A 916 -33.27 9.30 2.60
CA PRO A 916 -33.77 8.47 1.51
C PRO A 916 -33.21 7.05 1.57
N VAL A 917 -34.07 6.05 1.34
CA VAL A 917 -33.64 4.64 1.34
C VAL A 917 -32.87 4.33 0.06
N ILE A 918 -31.63 3.85 0.23
CA ILE A 918 -30.81 3.32 -0.86
C ILE A 918 -30.87 1.79 -0.81
N PRO A 919 -31.12 1.10 -1.93
CA PRO A 919 -31.09 -0.36 -1.97
C PRO A 919 -29.73 -0.90 -1.53
N MET A 920 -29.74 -2.05 -0.85
CA MET A 920 -28.52 -2.76 -0.54
C MET A 920 -27.86 -3.26 -1.82
N ASP A 921 -26.54 -3.09 -1.93
CA ASP A 921 -25.76 -3.65 -3.03
C ASP A 921 -25.95 -5.17 -3.11
N TYR A 922 -26.13 -5.69 -4.34
CA TYR A 922 -26.39 -7.11 -4.58
C TYR A 922 -25.28 -8.01 -4.01
N LYS A 923 -24.01 -7.63 -4.21
CA LYS A 923 -22.88 -8.42 -3.72
C LYS A 923 -22.89 -8.45 -2.19
N TRP A 924 -23.19 -7.32 -1.56
CA TRP A 924 -23.29 -7.25 -0.11
C TRP A 924 -24.45 -8.10 0.45
N ALA A 925 -25.63 -8.00 -0.15
CA ALA A 925 -26.78 -8.83 0.24
C ALA A 925 -26.50 -10.33 0.05
N GLN A 926 -25.75 -10.71 -1.00
CA GLN A 926 -25.32 -12.08 -1.24
C GLN A 926 -24.30 -12.56 -0.20
N GLU A 927 -23.32 -11.72 0.16
CA GLU A 927 -22.29 -12.04 1.16
C GLU A 927 -22.92 -12.24 2.57
N LEU A 928 -23.90 -11.41 2.93
CA LEU A 928 -24.70 -11.56 4.16
C LEU A 928 -25.67 -12.76 4.14
N GLY A 929 -25.88 -13.40 2.98
CA GLY A 929 -26.83 -14.50 2.81
C GLY A 929 -28.30 -14.08 2.85
N LEU A 930 -28.60 -12.80 2.64
CA LEU A 930 -29.96 -12.26 2.61
C LEU A 930 -30.69 -12.59 1.30
N ILE A 931 -29.92 -12.78 0.22
CA ILE A 931 -30.45 -13.15 -1.09
C ILE A 931 -29.70 -14.36 -1.64
N ARG A 932 -30.40 -15.14 -2.46
CA ARG A 932 -29.82 -16.24 -3.23
C ARG A 932 -30.15 -16.04 -4.70
N LYS A 933 -29.13 -15.99 -5.54
CA LYS A 933 -29.28 -16.06 -7.00
C LYS A 933 -28.77 -17.41 -7.48
N PRO A 934 -29.56 -18.18 -8.25
CA PRO A 934 -29.05 -19.41 -8.85
C PRO A 934 -27.88 -19.09 -9.79
N ALA A 935 -26.83 -19.90 -9.73
CA ALA A 935 -25.73 -19.79 -10.67
C ALA A 935 -26.23 -20.08 -12.09
N ALA A 936 -25.98 -19.17 -13.03
CA ALA A 936 -26.38 -19.36 -14.43
C ALA A 936 -25.49 -20.37 -15.17
N PHE A 937 -24.30 -20.64 -14.64
CA PHE A 937 -23.29 -21.51 -15.24
C PHE A 937 -22.76 -22.49 -14.21
N ILE A 938 -22.49 -23.71 -14.66
CA ILE A 938 -21.82 -24.76 -13.89
C ILE A 938 -20.58 -25.17 -14.69
N SER A 939 -19.39 -24.99 -14.09
CA SER A 939 -18.13 -25.52 -14.59
C SER A 939 -17.56 -26.49 -13.55
N THR A 940 -17.00 -27.60 -14.02
CA THR A 940 -16.46 -28.65 -13.12
C THR A 940 -15.07 -29.14 -13.50
N ILE A 941 -14.44 -28.53 -14.50
CA ILE A 941 -13.14 -28.98 -15.06
C ILE A 941 -11.95 -28.22 -14.47
N SER A 942 -12.14 -26.96 -14.08
CA SER A 942 -11.10 -26.11 -13.51
C SER A 942 -11.67 -25.13 -12.49
N ASP A 943 -10.85 -24.71 -11.52
CA ASP A 943 -11.16 -23.61 -10.60
C ASP A 943 -9.94 -22.70 -10.44
N GLU A 944 -10.08 -21.46 -10.92
CA GLU A 944 -9.05 -20.41 -10.90
C GLU A 944 -9.24 -19.40 -9.76
N ARG A 945 -10.32 -19.51 -8.98
CA ARG A 945 -10.69 -18.50 -7.96
C ARG A 945 -9.87 -18.63 -6.67
N GLY A 946 -9.22 -19.79 -6.48
CA GLY A 946 -8.40 -20.10 -5.32
C GLY A 946 -7.02 -19.43 -5.35
N GLN A 947 -6.17 -19.78 -4.38
CA GLN A 947 -4.77 -19.32 -4.36
C GLN A 947 -3.92 -19.94 -5.47
N GLU A 948 -4.31 -21.14 -5.92
CA GLU A 948 -3.70 -21.85 -7.04
C GLU A 948 -4.80 -22.32 -8.00
N LEU A 949 -4.46 -22.35 -9.29
CA LEU A 949 -5.28 -22.98 -10.32
C LEU A 949 -5.43 -24.48 -10.02
N MET A 950 -6.65 -25.00 -10.12
CA MET A 950 -6.94 -26.42 -9.98
C MET A 950 -7.50 -26.99 -11.29
N TYR A 951 -7.02 -28.17 -11.67
CA TYR A 951 -7.59 -28.99 -12.75
C TYR A 951 -8.26 -30.21 -12.15
N ALA A 952 -9.59 -30.28 -12.27
CA ALA A 952 -10.43 -31.31 -11.65
C ALA A 952 -10.09 -31.60 -10.17
N GLY A 953 -9.75 -30.55 -9.41
CA GLY A 953 -9.41 -30.62 -7.99
C GLY A 953 -7.93 -30.88 -7.68
N MET A 954 -7.09 -31.19 -8.67
CA MET A 954 -5.63 -31.28 -8.51
C MET A 954 -5.00 -29.91 -8.69
N ARG A 955 -4.11 -29.50 -7.78
CA ARG A 955 -3.44 -28.21 -7.88
C ARG A 955 -2.45 -28.20 -9.04
N ILE A 956 -2.30 -27.06 -9.70
CA ILE A 956 -1.33 -26.92 -10.79
C ILE A 956 0.10 -27.25 -10.34
N SER A 957 0.46 -26.95 -9.09
CA SER A 957 1.75 -27.32 -8.49
C SER A 957 1.94 -28.85 -8.41
N GLU A 958 0.90 -29.60 -8.07
CA GLU A 958 0.90 -31.07 -8.01
C GLU A 958 0.96 -31.70 -9.41
N VAL A 959 0.26 -31.11 -10.38
CA VAL A 959 0.31 -31.51 -11.80
C VAL A 959 1.76 -31.57 -12.31
N PHE A 960 2.56 -30.54 -12.02
CA PHE A 960 3.97 -30.51 -12.40
C PHE A 960 4.86 -31.37 -11.51
N LYS A 961 4.61 -31.39 -10.19
CA LYS A 961 5.39 -32.20 -9.24
C LYS A 961 5.31 -33.70 -9.55
N GLU A 962 4.17 -34.15 -10.06
CA GLU A 962 3.92 -35.57 -10.36
C GLU A 962 4.14 -35.94 -11.83
N GLU A 963 4.69 -35.02 -12.64
CA GLU A 963 5.07 -35.24 -14.05
C GLU A 963 3.96 -35.89 -14.90
N ILE A 964 2.70 -35.51 -14.69
CA ILE A 964 1.55 -36.20 -15.31
C ILE A 964 1.45 -36.04 -16.83
N GLY A 965 2.20 -35.10 -17.42
CA GLY A 965 2.27 -34.88 -18.87
C GLY A 965 1.02 -34.21 -19.47
N LEU A 966 1.08 -33.96 -20.78
CA LEU A 966 -0.02 -33.34 -21.53
C LEU A 966 -1.24 -34.28 -21.60
N GLY A 967 -1.00 -35.58 -21.73
CA GLY A 967 -2.06 -36.59 -21.69
C GLY A 967 -2.76 -36.65 -20.33
N GLY A 968 -2.01 -36.46 -19.23
CA GLY A 968 -2.57 -36.36 -17.88
C GLY A 968 -3.38 -35.08 -17.68
N VAL A 969 -2.96 -33.95 -18.25
CA VAL A 969 -3.74 -32.70 -18.22
C VAL A 969 -5.04 -32.84 -19.02
N VAL A 970 -4.98 -33.41 -20.23
CA VAL A 970 -6.20 -33.73 -21.02
C VAL A 970 -7.12 -34.64 -20.22
N SER A 971 -6.56 -35.64 -19.54
CA SER A 971 -7.31 -36.55 -18.67
C SER A 971 -8.05 -35.82 -17.55
N LEU A 972 -7.38 -34.91 -16.83
CA LEU A 972 -8.02 -34.13 -15.77
C LEU A 972 -9.09 -33.20 -16.32
N LEU A 973 -8.85 -32.51 -17.44
CA LEU A 973 -9.79 -31.53 -17.95
C LEU A 973 -11.00 -32.15 -18.66
N TRP A 974 -10.80 -33.23 -19.43
CA TRP A 974 -11.87 -33.82 -20.25
C TRP A 974 -12.61 -34.92 -19.51
N PHE A 975 -11.89 -35.72 -18.73
CA PHE A 975 -12.47 -36.88 -18.03
C PHE A 975 -12.64 -36.65 -16.53
N LYS A 976 -12.10 -35.56 -15.98
CA LYS A 976 -12.10 -35.25 -14.54
C LYS A 976 -11.52 -36.38 -13.68
N ARG A 977 -10.57 -37.12 -14.26
CA ARG A 977 -9.93 -38.28 -13.66
C ARG A 977 -8.45 -38.26 -13.95
N ARG A 978 -7.68 -38.89 -13.07
CA ARG A 978 -6.28 -39.18 -13.33
C ARG A 978 -6.18 -40.56 -13.98
N LEU A 979 -6.02 -40.59 -15.30
CA LEU A 979 -5.80 -41.83 -16.02
C LEU A 979 -4.46 -42.48 -15.64
N PRO A 980 -4.35 -43.82 -15.74
CA PRO A 980 -3.07 -44.51 -15.64
C PRO A 980 -2.04 -43.93 -16.60
N GLN A 981 -0.76 -44.00 -16.24
CA GLN A 981 0.33 -43.40 -17.03
C GLN A 981 0.38 -43.92 -18.48
N TRP A 982 0.10 -45.20 -18.70
CA TRP A 982 0.03 -45.77 -20.05
C TRP A 982 -1.13 -45.19 -20.88
N ALA A 983 -2.28 -44.90 -20.24
CA ALA A 983 -3.44 -44.32 -20.89
C ALA A 983 -3.20 -42.85 -21.21
N ALA A 984 -2.62 -42.09 -20.29
CA ALA A 984 -2.19 -40.71 -20.53
C ALA A 984 -1.17 -40.63 -21.68
N LYS A 985 -0.18 -41.54 -21.70
CA LYS A 985 0.82 -41.59 -22.77
C LYS A 985 0.23 -42.04 -24.11
N PHE A 986 -0.80 -42.90 -24.11
CA PHE A 986 -1.57 -43.22 -25.31
C PHE A 986 -2.27 -41.99 -25.88
N VAL A 987 -2.91 -41.17 -25.03
CA VAL A 987 -3.52 -39.89 -25.45
C VAL A 987 -2.50 -38.97 -26.11
N GLU A 988 -1.30 -38.82 -25.52
CA GLU A 988 -0.22 -38.03 -26.14
C GLU A 988 0.21 -38.59 -27.50
N MET A 989 0.34 -39.91 -27.61
CA MET A 989 0.67 -40.58 -28.86
C MET A 989 -0.40 -40.30 -29.94
N VAL A 990 -1.69 -40.30 -29.59
CA VAL A 990 -2.77 -39.93 -30.52
C VAL A 990 -2.62 -38.49 -31.02
N LEU A 991 -2.30 -37.54 -30.14
CA LEU A 991 -2.06 -36.14 -30.52
C LEU A 991 -0.87 -36.01 -31.48
N MET A 992 0.20 -36.77 -31.26
CA MET A 992 1.38 -36.79 -32.14
C MET A 992 1.06 -37.38 -33.52
N LEU A 993 0.33 -38.50 -33.57
CA LEU A 993 -0.02 -39.19 -34.82
C LEU A 993 -1.01 -38.39 -35.68
N THR A 994 -1.85 -37.57 -35.04
CA THR A 994 -2.85 -36.73 -35.71
C THR A 994 -2.39 -35.30 -35.97
N ALA A 995 -1.15 -34.95 -35.59
CA ALA A 995 -0.64 -33.58 -35.63
C ALA A 995 -0.74 -32.92 -37.02
N ASP A 996 -0.26 -33.61 -38.07
CA ASP A 996 -0.36 -33.13 -39.44
C ASP A 996 -0.39 -34.27 -40.48
N HIS A 997 -0.87 -33.98 -41.70
CA HIS A 997 -0.93 -34.92 -42.82
C HIS A 997 -0.71 -34.20 -44.17
N GLY A 998 0.03 -33.09 -44.14
CA GLY A 998 0.39 -32.30 -45.31
C GLY A 998 -0.68 -31.30 -45.77
N PRO A 999 -0.31 -30.40 -46.69
CA PRO A 999 -1.10 -29.21 -47.00
C PRO A 999 -2.33 -29.45 -47.89
N ALA A 1000 -2.48 -30.66 -48.45
CA ALA A 1000 -3.52 -30.98 -49.43
C ALA A 1000 -4.87 -31.35 -48.80
N VAL A 1001 -4.89 -31.61 -47.49
CA VAL A 1001 -6.14 -31.89 -46.79
C VAL A 1001 -6.94 -30.62 -46.58
N SER A 1002 -8.28 -30.72 -46.59
CA SER A 1002 -9.19 -29.57 -46.61
C SER A 1002 -8.87 -28.50 -45.57
N GLY A 1003 -8.59 -28.89 -44.33
CA GLY A 1003 -8.31 -27.93 -43.26
C GLY A 1003 -6.94 -27.25 -43.37
N ALA A 1004 -5.92 -27.98 -43.85
CA ALA A 1004 -4.60 -27.39 -44.06
C ALA A 1004 -4.64 -26.39 -45.22
N MET A 1005 -5.30 -26.75 -46.32
CA MET A 1005 -5.51 -25.87 -47.48
C MET A 1005 -6.27 -24.60 -47.07
N ASN A 1006 -7.37 -24.72 -46.32
CA ASN A 1006 -8.12 -23.56 -45.84
C ASN A 1006 -7.31 -22.66 -44.91
N THR A 1007 -6.47 -23.25 -44.05
CA THR A 1007 -5.55 -22.50 -43.17
C THR A 1007 -4.52 -21.74 -44.00
N ILE A 1008 -3.93 -22.38 -45.01
CA ILE A 1008 -2.96 -21.78 -45.92
C ILE A 1008 -3.58 -20.63 -46.71
N VAL A 1009 -4.76 -20.84 -47.31
CA VAL A 1009 -5.46 -19.81 -48.09
C VAL A 1009 -5.82 -18.61 -47.22
N ALA A 1010 -6.37 -18.82 -46.02
CA ALA A 1010 -6.67 -17.74 -45.08
C ALA A 1010 -5.42 -16.96 -44.64
N THR A 1011 -4.32 -17.68 -44.39
CA THR A 1011 -3.03 -17.07 -44.02
C THR A 1011 -2.50 -16.19 -45.15
N ARG A 1012 -2.53 -16.72 -46.38
CA ARG A 1012 -2.13 -16.00 -47.61
C ARG A 1012 -3.03 -14.81 -47.92
N ALA A 1013 -4.28 -14.82 -47.45
CA ALA A 1013 -5.18 -13.68 -47.49
C ALA A 1013 -4.89 -12.60 -46.42
N GLY A 1014 -3.76 -12.70 -45.72
CA GLY A 1014 -3.31 -11.70 -44.75
C GLY A 1014 -3.93 -11.83 -43.36
N LYS A 1015 -4.68 -12.89 -43.08
CA LYS A 1015 -5.32 -13.09 -41.77
C LYS A 1015 -4.31 -13.43 -40.68
N ASP A 1016 -4.73 -13.22 -39.43
CA ASP A 1016 -3.99 -13.58 -38.22
C ASP A 1016 -4.04 -15.11 -37.96
N LEU A 1017 -3.27 -15.56 -36.97
CA LEU A 1017 -3.15 -16.98 -36.62
C LEU A 1017 -4.50 -17.60 -36.24
N ILE A 1018 -5.31 -16.90 -35.44
CA ILE A 1018 -6.58 -17.44 -34.92
C ILE A 1018 -7.59 -17.57 -36.05
N SER A 1019 -7.74 -16.52 -36.86
CA SER A 1019 -8.63 -16.55 -38.03
C SER A 1019 -8.23 -17.65 -39.03
N SER A 1020 -6.94 -17.84 -39.26
CA SER A 1020 -6.43 -18.84 -40.20
C SER A 1020 -6.63 -20.27 -39.68
N LEU A 1021 -6.31 -20.51 -38.42
CA LEU A 1021 -6.53 -21.79 -37.75
C LEU A 1021 -8.03 -22.13 -37.74
N ALA A 1022 -8.90 -21.20 -37.35
CA ALA A 1022 -10.34 -21.41 -37.32
C ALA A 1022 -10.90 -21.77 -38.71
N SER A 1023 -10.43 -21.09 -39.77
CA SER A 1023 -10.78 -21.41 -41.17
C SER A 1023 -10.47 -22.87 -41.52
N GLY A 1024 -9.34 -23.40 -41.06
CA GLY A 1024 -8.99 -24.81 -41.22
C GLY A 1024 -9.81 -25.76 -40.35
N LEU A 1025 -9.97 -25.45 -39.07
CA LEU A 1025 -10.68 -26.29 -38.11
C LEU A 1025 -12.17 -26.44 -38.46
N LEU A 1026 -12.81 -25.41 -39.03
CA LEU A 1026 -14.21 -25.47 -39.48
C LEU A 1026 -14.45 -26.46 -40.63
N THR A 1027 -13.40 -27.00 -41.24
CA THR A 1027 -13.52 -28.09 -42.22
C THR A 1027 -13.59 -29.47 -41.57
N ILE A 1028 -13.23 -29.58 -40.28
CA ILE A 1028 -13.26 -30.85 -39.55
C ILE A 1028 -14.71 -31.22 -39.24
N GLY A 1029 -15.12 -32.43 -39.64
CA GLY A 1029 -16.48 -32.95 -39.54
C GLY A 1029 -16.59 -34.32 -40.23
N SER A 1030 -17.80 -34.74 -40.60
CA SER A 1030 -18.06 -36.12 -41.11
C SER A 1030 -17.16 -36.55 -42.28
N ARG A 1031 -16.86 -35.64 -43.22
CA ARG A 1031 -16.03 -35.96 -44.40
C ARG A 1031 -14.52 -35.80 -44.19
N PHE A 1032 -14.10 -35.02 -43.19
CA PHE A 1032 -12.69 -34.76 -42.90
C PHE A 1032 -12.48 -34.77 -41.39
N GLY A 1033 -11.81 -35.80 -40.87
CA GLY A 1033 -11.55 -35.95 -39.43
C GLY A 1033 -12.63 -36.67 -38.62
N GLY A 1034 -13.82 -36.91 -39.16
CA GLY A 1034 -14.90 -37.66 -38.49
C GLY A 1034 -14.75 -39.19 -38.48
N ALA A 1035 -13.76 -39.73 -39.21
CA ALA A 1035 -13.58 -41.17 -39.35
C ALA A 1035 -13.25 -41.90 -38.03
N LEU A 1036 -12.64 -41.21 -37.06
CA LEU A 1036 -12.32 -41.81 -35.75
C LEU A 1036 -13.60 -42.13 -34.97
N ASP A 1037 -14.53 -41.18 -34.91
CA ASP A 1037 -15.76 -41.30 -34.14
C ASP A 1037 -16.72 -42.31 -34.78
N GLU A 1038 -16.84 -42.27 -36.11
CA GLU A 1038 -17.64 -43.24 -36.88
C GLU A 1038 -17.09 -44.66 -36.75
N ALA A 1039 -15.76 -44.85 -36.84
CA ALA A 1039 -15.15 -46.15 -36.65
C ALA A 1039 -15.34 -46.68 -35.22
N ALA A 1040 -15.18 -45.83 -34.19
CA ALA A 1040 -15.41 -46.22 -32.80
C ALA A 1040 -16.85 -46.71 -32.59
N ALA A 1041 -17.84 -45.97 -33.11
CA ALA A 1041 -19.24 -46.35 -33.00
C ALA A 1041 -19.55 -47.66 -33.75
N MET A 1042 -19.11 -47.79 -35.01
CA MET A 1042 -19.40 -48.96 -35.85
C MET A 1042 -18.76 -50.25 -35.30
N PHE A 1043 -17.49 -50.21 -34.90
CA PHE A 1043 -16.81 -51.38 -34.33
C PHE A 1043 -17.38 -51.76 -32.97
N SER A 1044 -17.68 -50.78 -32.10
CA SER A 1044 -18.29 -51.05 -30.79
C SER A 1044 -19.66 -51.70 -30.95
N GLN A 1045 -20.54 -51.12 -31.77
CA GLN A 1045 -21.88 -51.65 -32.01
C GLN A 1045 -21.83 -53.06 -32.61
N ALA A 1046 -20.98 -53.30 -33.61
CA ALA A 1046 -20.88 -54.60 -34.25
C ALA A 1046 -20.36 -55.70 -33.30
N ARG A 1047 -19.36 -55.37 -32.46
CA ARG A 1047 -18.88 -56.28 -31.42
C ARG A 1047 -19.96 -56.55 -30.37
N ASP A 1048 -20.60 -55.51 -29.86
CA ASP A 1048 -21.55 -55.61 -28.76
C ASP A 1048 -22.86 -56.32 -29.18
N THR A 1049 -23.19 -56.31 -30.48
CA THR A 1049 -24.33 -57.05 -31.08
C THR A 1049 -23.96 -58.42 -31.68
N GLY A 1050 -22.68 -58.78 -31.73
CA GLY A 1050 -22.20 -60.03 -32.32
C GLY A 1050 -22.34 -60.12 -33.85
N LEU A 1051 -22.43 -58.98 -34.55
CA LEU A 1051 -22.59 -58.89 -36.01
C LEU A 1051 -21.23 -58.66 -36.70
N THR A 1052 -21.22 -58.55 -38.04
CA THR A 1052 -20.06 -58.08 -38.82
C THR A 1052 -20.30 -56.63 -39.26
N PRO A 1053 -19.35 -55.69 -39.10
CA PRO A 1053 -19.57 -54.26 -39.34
C PRO A 1053 -19.64 -53.90 -40.84
N GLU A 1054 -20.37 -52.83 -41.19
CA GLU A 1054 -20.18 -52.03 -42.42
C GLU A 1054 -19.17 -50.92 -42.10
N ILE A 1055 -18.10 -50.76 -42.92
CA ILE A 1055 -16.78 -50.52 -42.30
C ILE A 1055 -16.13 -49.15 -42.57
N SER A 1056 -16.39 -48.18 -41.69
CA SER A 1056 -15.52 -47.01 -41.50
C SER A 1056 -14.24 -47.42 -40.74
N GLY A 1057 -13.09 -46.81 -41.05
CA GLY A 1057 -11.79 -47.18 -40.46
C GLY A 1057 -11.05 -48.36 -41.14
N ILE A 1058 -11.62 -48.96 -42.19
CA ILE A 1058 -10.93 -49.94 -43.06
C ILE A 1058 -10.66 -49.32 -44.43
N GLY A 1059 -9.46 -49.57 -44.96
CA GLY A 1059 -9.04 -49.19 -46.30
C GLY A 1059 -7.98 -48.10 -46.31
N HIS A 1060 -7.03 -48.26 -47.22
CA HIS A 1060 -5.98 -47.29 -47.48
C HIS A 1060 -5.73 -47.15 -48.99
N LYS A 1061 -5.32 -45.95 -49.47
CA LYS A 1061 -5.07 -45.70 -50.90
C LYS A 1061 -3.80 -46.40 -51.44
N ILE A 1062 -2.73 -46.43 -50.64
CA ILE A 1062 -1.40 -46.95 -51.02
C ILE A 1062 -0.95 -48.18 -50.18
N LYS A 1063 -1.11 -48.14 -48.86
CA LYS A 1063 -0.73 -49.20 -47.92
C LYS A 1063 -1.60 -50.46 -48.08
N SER A 1064 -1.00 -51.60 -47.80
CA SER A 1064 -1.59 -52.94 -47.93
C SER A 1064 -1.01 -53.89 -46.89
N VAL A 1065 -1.48 -55.14 -46.85
CA VAL A 1065 -0.95 -56.17 -45.94
C VAL A 1065 0.57 -56.35 -46.06
N ASN A 1066 1.11 -56.24 -47.28
CA ASN A 1066 2.55 -56.41 -47.55
C ASN A 1066 3.37 -55.11 -47.41
N ASN A 1067 2.69 -53.95 -47.27
CA ASN A 1067 3.29 -52.63 -47.04
C ASN A 1067 2.46 -51.91 -45.97
N PRO A 1068 2.67 -52.25 -44.68
CA PRO A 1068 1.82 -51.77 -43.60
C PRO A 1068 1.97 -50.25 -43.38
N ASP A 1069 0.93 -49.65 -42.80
CA ASP A 1069 1.01 -48.29 -42.26
C ASP A 1069 1.77 -48.33 -40.92
N LEU A 1070 2.98 -47.76 -40.90
CA LEU A 1070 3.83 -47.78 -39.71
C LEU A 1070 3.18 -47.08 -38.49
N ARG A 1071 2.28 -46.12 -38.71
CA ARG A 1071 1.54 -45.48 -37.61
C ARG A 1071 0.60 -46.46 -36.92
N VAL A 1072 -0.05 -47.31 -37.71
CA VAL A 1072 -0.95 -48.36 -37.22
C VAL A 1072 -0.14 -49.40 -36.44
N GLU A 1073 1.03 -49.81 -36.95
CA GLU A 1073 1.89 -50.76 -36.24
C GLU A 1073 2.41 -50.20 -34.91
N LEU A 1074 2.82 -48.92 -34.85
CA LEU A 1074 3.21 -48.27 -33.59
C LEU A 1074 2.08 -48.28 -32.54
N VAL A 1075 0.83 -48.02 -32.97
CA VAL A 1075 -0.35 -48.07 -32.10
C VAL A 1075 -0.58 -49.49 -31.59
N LYS A 1076 -0.57 -50.49 -32.48
CA LYS A 1076 -0.77 -51.90 -32.14
C LYS A 1076 0.28 -52.41 -31.15
N GLU A 1077 1.57 -52.11 -31.40
CA GLU A 1077 2.68 -52.50 -30.53
C GLU A 1077 2.55 -51.87 -29.14
N TYR A 1078 2.22 -50.57 -29.08
CA TYR A 1078 2.02 -49.89 -27.81
C TYR A 1078 0.85 -50.48 -27.02
N VAL A 1079 -0.30 -50.69 -27.66
CA VAL A 1079 -1.52 -51.19 -27.01
C VAL A 1079 -1.32 -52.61 -26.51
N ARG A 1080 -0.82 -53.54 -27.34
CA ARG A 1080 -0.55 -54.93 -26.92
C ARG A 1080 0.44 -55.03 -25.76
N LYS A 1081 1.40 -54.10 -25.67
CA LYS A 1081 2.41 -54.12 -24.62
C LYS A 1081 1.90 -53.56 -23.29
N ASN A 1082 1.02 -52.55 -23.31
CA ASN A 1082 0.72 -51.74 -22.13
C ASN A 1082 -0.74 -51.80 -21.67
N PHE A 1083 -1.69 -52.16 -22.54
CA PHE A 1083 -3.10 -52.17 -22.17
C PHE A 1083 -3.45 -53.47 -21.42
N PRO A 1084 -4.33 -53.40 -20.39
CA PRO A 1084 -4.79 -54.58 -19.68
C PRO A 1084 -5.68 -55.49 -20.53
N SER A 1085 -6.42 -54.90 -21.48
CA SER A 1085 -7.25 -55.60 -22.47
C SER A 1085 -7.29 -54.78 -23.77
N HIS A 1086 -7.46 -55.46 -24.89
CA HIS A 1086 -7.50 -54.91 -26.24
C HIS A 1086 -8.52 -55.67 -27.10
N SER A 1087 -9.66 -55.99 -26.49
CA SER A 1087 -10.67 -56.88 -27.06
C SER A 1087 -11.35 -56.32 -28.30
N LEU A 1088 -11.57 -55.00 -28.37
CA LEU A 1088 -12.12 -54.35 -29.57
C LEU A 1088 -11.06 -54.27 -30.67
N LEU A 1089 -9.79 -54.02 -30.33
CA LEU A 1089 -8.70 -54.11 -31.30
C LEU A 1089 -8.60 -55.52 -31.91
N ASP A 1090 -8.68 -56.58 -31.10
CA ASP A 1090 -8.63 -57.96 -31.60
C ASP A 1090 -9.80 -58.28 -32.54
N TYR A 1091 -11.00 -57.80 -32.20
CA TYR A 1091 -12.17 -57.90 -33.05
C TYR A 1091 -11.96 -57.14 -34.38
N ALA A 1092 -11.44 -55.91 -34.34
CA ALA A 1092 -11.14 -55.12 -35.54
C ALA A 1092 -10.07 -55.78 -36.43
N LEU A 1093 -9.05 -56.40 -35.84
CA LEU A 1093 -8.05 -57.19 -36.56
C LEU A 1093 -8.62 -58.47 -37.18
N ALA A 1094 -9.61 -59.10 -36.53
CA ALA A 1094 -10.33 -60.23 -37.12
C ALA A 1094 -11.15 -59.78 -38.35
N VAL A 1095 -11.78 -58.61 -38.27
CA VAL A 1095 -12.47 -57.97 -39.41
C VAL A 1095 -11.48 -57.64 -40.52
N GLU A 1096 -10.31 -57.08 -40.20
CA GLU A 1096 -9.23 -56.78 -41.16
C GLU A 1096 -8.80 -58.03 -41.95
N LYS A 1097 -8.67 -59.20 -41.29
CA LYS A 1097 -8.35 -60.46 -41.99
C LYS A 1097 -9.40 -60.83 -43.03
N VAL A 1098 -10.68 -60.57 -42.74
CA VAL A 1098 -11.78 -60.84 -43.68
C VAL A 1098 -11.79 -59.84 -44.84
N THR A 1099 -11.53 -58.56 -44.57
CA THR A 1099 -11.54 -57.52 -45.61
C THR A 1099 -10.33 -57.60 -46.53
N THR A 1100 -9.15 -57.89 -45.98
CA THR A 1100 -7.91 -58.04 -46.75
C THR A 1100 -7.91 -59.27 -47.66
N ALA A 1101 -8.68 -60.30 -47.31
CA ALA A 1101 -8.95 -61.44 -48.21
C ALA A 1101 -9.74 -61.02 -49.47
N LYS A 1102 -10.51 -59.92 -49.42
CA LYS A 1102 -11.21 -59.36 -50.59
C LYS A 1102 -10.31 -58.46 -51.43
N LYS A 1103 -9.53 -57.60 -50.77
CA LYS A 1103 -8.54 -56.72 -51.41
C LYS A 1103 -7.46 -56.35 -50.41
N ASP A 1104 -6.20 -56.52 -50.79
CA ASP A 1104 -5.02 -56.35 -49.94
C ASP A 1104 -4.85 -54.93 -49.35
N THR A 1105 -5.43 -53.90 -49.97
CA THR A 1105 -5.45 -52.52 -49.46
C THR A 1105 -6.54 -52.24 -48.43
N LEU A 1106 -7.44 -53.18 -48.14
CA LEU A 1106 -8.52 -53.05 -47.15
C LEU A 1106 -8.03 -53.39 -45.74
N ILE A 1107 -6.92 -52.76 -45.34
CA ILE A 1107 -6.30 -52.86 -44.01
C ILE A 1107 -6.96 -51.92 -42.99
N LEU A 1108 -6.77 -52.17 -41.69
CA LEU A 1108 -7.14 -51.24 -40.64
C LEU A 1108 -6.28 -49.98 -40.75
N ASN A 1109 -6.92 -48.83 -40.97
CA ASN A 1109 -6.21 -47.56 -41.09
C ASN A 1109 -5.93 -46.93 -39.71
N VAL A 1110 -5.15 -45.85 -39.68
CA VAL A 1110 -4.75 -45.20 -38.41
C VAL A 1110 -5.95 -44.65 -37.63
N ASP A 1111 -6.96 -44.13 -38.33
CA ASP A 1111 -8.17 -43.59 -37.70
C ASP A 1111 -8.98 -44.70 -37.02
N GLY A 1112 -9.19 -45.83 -37.72
CA GLY A 1112 -9.86 -47.01 -37.18
C GLY A 1112 -9.07 -47.66 -36.05
N CYS A 1113 -7.75 -47.73 -36.16
CA CYS A 1113 -6.88 -48.29 -35.12
C CYS A 1113 -6.88 -47.43 -33.85
N ILE A 1114 -6.79 -46.10 -33.97
CA ILE A 1114 -6.88 -45.19 -32.81
C ILE A 1114 -8.27 -45.30 -32.18
N ALA A 1115 -9.32 -45.31 -32.99
CA ALA A 1115 -10.71 -45.37 -32.53
C ALA A 1115 -10.98 -46.61 -31.65
N VAL A 1116 -10.67 -47.81 -32.14
CA VAL A 1116 -10.94 -49.04 -31.38
C VAL A 1116 -10.07 -49.16 -30.12
N CYS A 1117 -8.81 -48.74 -30.20
CA CYS A 1117 -7.93 -48.73 -29.04
C CYS A 1117 -8.34 -47.68 -28.00
N PHE A 1118 -8.89 -46.54 -28.42
CA PHE A 1118 -9.39 -45.54 -27.48
C PHE A 1118 -10.66 -46.03 -26.76
N VAL A 1119 -11.53 -46.79 -27.44
CA VAL A 1119 -12.67 -47.46 -26.79
C VAL A 1119 -12.18 -48.51 -25.79
N ASP A 1120 -11.19 -49.33 -26.15
CA ASP A 1120 -10.56 -50.28 -25.21
C ASP A 1120 -9.95 -49.53 -24.01
N LEU A 1121 -9.33 -48.36 -24.21
CA LEU A 1121 -8.84 -47.51 -23.11
C LEU A 1121 -9.99 -47.11 -22.17
N LEU A 1122 -11.09 -46.58 -22.71
CA LEU A 1122 -12.21 -46.15 -21.89
C LEU A 1122 -12.86 -47.32 -21.14
N ARG A 1123 -13.11 -48.45 -21.81
CA ARG A 1123 -13.79 -49.61 -21.22
C ARG A 1123 -12.91 -50.39 -20.23
N ASP A 1124 -11.61 -50.51 -20.50
CA ASP A 1124 -10.74 -51.47 -19.80
C ASP A 1124 -9.67 -50.82 -18.91
N SER A 1125 -9.54 -49.48 -18.88
CA SER A 1125 -8.57 -48.79 -18.00
C SER A 1125 -8.87 -48.91 -16.50
N GLY A 1126 -10.08 -49.36 -16.14
CA GLY A 1126 -10.61 -49.33 -14.77
C GLY A 1126 -10.96 -47.92 -14.28
N ALA A 1127 -10.81 -46.91 -15.15
CA ALA A 1127 -11.07 -45.52 -14.81
C ALA A 1127 -12.47 -45.06 -15.19
N PHE A 1128 -13.29 -45.87 -15.87
CA PHE A 1128 -14.67 -45.53 -16.28
C PHE A 1128 -15.61 -46.71 -16.08
N THR A 1129 -16.88 -46.41 -15.79
CA THR A 1129 -17.97 -47.38 -15.93
C THR A 1129 -18.31 -47.58 -17.41
N PRO A 1130 -18.95 -48.70 -17.80
CA PRO A 1130 -19.41 -48.90 -19.18
C PRO A 1130 -20.29 -47.75 -19.69
N GLU A 1131 -21.18 -47.23 -18.85
CA GLU A 1131 -22.07 -46.12 -19.19
C GLU A 1131 -21.30 -44.83 -19.46
N GLU A 1132 -20.29 -44.52 -18.63
CA GLU A 1132 -19.42 -43.35 -18.82
C GLU A 1132 -18.56 -43.49 -20.08
N ALA A 1133 -18.00 -44.68 -20.32
CA ALA A 1133 -17.19 -44.95 -21.51
C ALA A 1133 -18.01 -44.72 -22.79
N ASP A 1134 -19.23 -45.23 -22.83
CA ASP A 1134 -20.15 -45.05 -23.96
C ASP A 1134 -20.59 -43.58 -24.11
N GLU A 1135 -20.83 -42.88 -22.99
CA GLU A 1135 -21.15 -41.45 -23.01
C GLU A 1135 -20.00 -40.62 -23.60
N TYR A 1136 -18.74 -40.86 -23.18
CA TYR A 1136 -17.58 -40.12 -23.70
C TYR A 1136 -17.35 -40.34 -25.20
N ILE A 1137 -17.63 -41.54 -25.72
CA ILE A 1137 -17.64 -41.78 -27.17
C ILE A 1137 -18.76 -40.99 -27.83
N LYS A 1138 -19.98 -41.07 -27.30
CA LYS A 1138 -21.17 -40.41 -27.88
C LYS A 1138 -21.06 -38.89 -27.95
N ILE A 1139 -20.41 -38.25 -26.98
CA ILE A 1139 -20.24 -36.78 -26.96
C ILE A 1139 -19.07 -36.28 -27.85
N GLY A 1140 -18.37 -37.19 -28.55
CA GLY A 1140 -17.38 -36.83 -29.56
C GLY A 1140 -15.96 -36.58 -29.04
N THR A 1141 -15.54 -37.28 -27.98
CA THR A 1141 -14.18 -37.15 -27.42
C THR A 1141 -13.08 -37.38 -28.46
N LEU A 1142 -13.28 -38.35 -29.38
CA LEU A 1142 -12.34 -38.67 -30.45
C LEU A 1142 -12.21 -37.54 -31.48
N ASN A 1143 -13.33 -36.88 -31.82
CA ASN A 1143 -13.31 -35.67 -32.63
C ASN A 1143 -12.50 -34.56 -31.92
N GLY A 1144 -12.68 -34.42 -30.61
CA GLY A 1144 -11.88 -33.51 -29.79
C GLY A 1144 -10.38 -33.77 -29.90
N LEU A 1145 -9.96 -35.03 -29.77
CA LEU A 1145 -8.53 -35.41 -29.90
C LEU A 1145 -7.99 -35.12 -31.29
N PHE A 1146 -8.75 -35.42 -32.34
CA PHE A 1146 -8.35 -35.13 -33.71
C PHE A 1146 -8.22 -33.62 -33.95
N VAL A 1147 -9.17 -32.81 -33.47
CA VAL A 1147 -9.12 -31.34 -33.54
C VAL A 1147 -7.90 -30.79 -32.81
N LEU A 1148 -7.66 -31.25 -31.57
CA LEU A 1148 -6.53 -30.80 -30.76
C LEU A 1148 -5.19 -31.16 -31.40
N GLY A 1149 -5.03 -32.41 -31.86
CA GLY A 1149 -3.83 -32.84 -32.59
C GLY A 1149 -3.64 -32.04 -33.87
N ARG A 1150 -4.65 -31.98 -34.74
CA ARG A 1150 -4.58 -31.33 -36.06
C ARG A 1150 -4.30 -29.83 -35.99
N SER A 1151 -4.71 -29.18 -34.90
CA SER A 1151 -4.41 -27.77 -34.64
C SER A 1151 -2.90 -27.49 -34.66
N ILE A 1152 -2.06 -28.44 -34.21
CA ILE A 1152 -0.60 -28.33 -34.22
C ILE A 1152 -0.09 -28.14 -35.67
N GLY A 1153 -0.53 -28.99 -36.59
CA GLY A 1153 -0.16 -28.92 -38.01
C GLY A 1153 -0.67 -27.66 -38.69
N PHE A 1154 -1.91 -27.24 -38.40
CA PHE A 1154 -2.50 -26.03 -39.00
C PHE A 1154 -1.78 -24.76 -38.53
N ILE A 1155 -1.42 -24.66 -37.24
CA ILE A 1155 -0.55 -23.59 -36.73
C ILE A 1155 0.80 -23.63 -37.46
N GLY A 1156 1.38 -24.82 -37.64
CA GLY A 1156 2.61 -25.02 -38.43
C GLY A 1156 2.49 -24.45 -39.85
N HIS A 1157 1.41 -24.76 -40.55
CA HIS A 1157 1.14 -24.23 -41.89
C HIS A 1157 0.95 -22.71 -41.91
N HIS A 1158 0.27 -22.12 -40.92
CA HIS A 1158 0.15 -20.65 -40.82
C HIS A 1158 1.54 -19.99 -40.68
N LEU A 1159 2.34 -20.47 -39.72
CA LEU A 1159 3.68 -19.94 -39.47
C LEU A 1159 4.59 -20.12 -40.69
N ASP A 1160 4.48 -21.27 -41.36
CA ASP A 1160 5.22 -21.54 -42.59
C ASP A 1160 4.86 -20.56 -43.70
N GLN A 1161 3.57 -20.33 -43.97
CA GLN A 1161 3.15 -19.39 -45.02
C GLN A 1161 3.53 -17.94 -44.71
N LYS A 1162 3.48 -17.52 -43.44
CA LYS A 1162 3.99 -16.19 -43.01
C LYS A 1162 5.50 -16.09 -43.23
N ARG A 1163 6.26 -17.12 -42.87
CA ARG A 1163 7.71 -17.20 -43.08
C ARG A 1163 8.08 -17.16 -44.55
N LEU A 1164 7.34 -17.88 -45.40
CA LEU A 1164 7.50 -17.91 -46.86
C LEU A 1164 7.06 -16.61 -47.54
N ARG A 1165 6.40 -15.69 -46.83
CA ARG A 1165 5.80 -14.46 -47.37
C ARG A 1165 4.91 -14.75 -48.59
N ALA A 1166 4.16 -15.85 -48.52
CA ALA A 1166 3.36 -16.32 -49.64
C ALA A 1166 2.26 -15.29 -50.00
N PRO A 1167 2.12 -14.90 -51.28
CA PRO A 1167 1.15 -13.88 -51.71
C PRO A 1167 -0.28 -14.41 -51.69
N LEU A 1168 -1.27 -13.51 -51.78
CA LEU A 1168 -2.69 -13.86 -51.87
C LEU A 1168 -2.94 -14.98 -52.88
N TYR A 1169 -3.69 -16.00 -52.47
CA TYR A 1169 -4.10 -17.09 -53.34
C TYR A 1169 -5.41 -16.75 -54.05
N ARG A 1170 -5.43 -16.89 -55.37
CA ARG A 1170 -6.64 -16.89 -56.20
C ARG A 1170 -6.69 -18.21 -56.94
N HIS A 1171 -7.81 -18.93 -56.85
CA HIS A 1171 -7.94 -20.21 -57.52
C HIS A 1171 -7.94 -20.01 -59.05
N PRO A 1172 -7.19 -20.83 -59.81
CA PRO A 1172 -7.15 -20.75 -61.27
C PRO A 1172 -8.54 -20.98 -61.89
N ALA A 1173 -8.86 -20.26 -62.97
CA ALA A 1173 -10.18 -20.32 -63.59
C ALA A 1173 -10.39 -21.60 -64.44
N ASP A 1174 -9.30 -22.20 -64.91
CA ASP A 1174 -9.26 -23.47 -65.64
C ASP A 1174 -9.54 -24.69 -64.76
N ASP A 1175 -9.44 -24.56 -63.44
CA ASP A 1175 -9.82 -25.59 -62.44
C ASP A 1175 -11.30 -25.46 -61.99
N ILE A 1176 -12.05 -24.51 -62.57
CA ILE A 1176 -13.47 -24.25 -62.24
C ILE A 1176 -14.34 -24.56 -63.45
N PHE A 1177 -15.22 -25.56 -63.33
CA PHE A 1177 -16.29 -25.77 -64.29
C PHE A 1177 -17.42 -24.76 -64.07
N ILE A 1178 -17.50 -23.74 -64.92
CA ILE A 1178 -18.54 -22.71 -64.88
C ILE A 1178 -19.68 -23.10 -65.84
N ASN A 1179 -20.75 -23.71 -65.30
CA ASN A 1179 -21.99 -23.88 -66.03
C ASN A 1179 -22.88 -22.65 -65.82
N MET A 1180 -22.77 -21.65 -66.69
CA MET A 1180 -23.71 -20.54 -66.70
C MET A 1180 -25.05 -21.07 -67.24
N ALA A 1181 -26.00 -21.35 -66.35
CA ALA A 1181 -27.34 -21.76 -66.75
C ALA A 1181 -27.91 -20.70 -67.70
N ASP A 1182 -28.18 -21.12 -68.94
CA ASP A 1182 -28.80 -20.29 -69.96
C ASP A 1182 -30.13 -19.77 -69.43
N VAL A 1183 -30.29 -18.44 -69.36
CA VAL A 1183 -31.46 -17.74 -68.80
C VAL A 1183 -32.74 -18.06 -69.60
N SER A 1184 -32.62 -18.79 -70.71
CA SER A 1184 -33.71 -19.18 -71.61
C SER A 1184 -34.27 -20.61 -71.45
N GLN A 1185 -33.72 -21.47 -70.58
CA GLN A 1185 -34.27 -22.83 -70.38
C GLN A 1185 -35.32 -22.90 -69.25
N PRO A 1186 -36.53 -23.49 -69.48
CA PRO A 1186 -37.54 -23.64 -68.44
C PRO A 1186 -37.06 -24.64 -67.38
N ARG A 1187 -37.11 -24.21 -66.11
CA ARG A 1187 -36.73 -25.01 -64.94
C ARG A 1187 -37.51 -26.33 -64.92
N VAL A 1188 -36.82 -27.44 -65.17
CA VAL A 1188 -37.36 -28.77 -64.86
C VAL A 1188 -37.38 -28.92 -63.33
N LEU A 1189 -38.55 -28.69 -62.74
CA LEU A 1189 -38.88 -29.14 -61.39
C LEU A 1189 -38.89 -30.68 -61.40
N GLY A 1190 -37.76 -31.28 -61.03
CA GLY A 1190 -37.72 -32.69 -60.66
C GLY A 1190 -38.50 -32.88 -59.37
N ARG A 1191 -39.67 -33.55 -59.46
CA ARG A 1191 -40.35 -34.16 -58.32
C ARG A 1191 -39.40 -35.17 -57.66
N MET A 1192 -39.13 -35.02 -56.37
CA MET A 1192 -38.67 -36.15 -55.56
C MET A 1192 -39.89 -37.03 -55.23
N ALA A 1193 -39.75 -38.32 -55.52
CA ALA A 1193 -40.43 -39.40 -54.83
C ALA A 1193 -39.47 -39.99 -53.81
#